data_AF-A0A2B7GQS7-F1
#
_entry.id   AF-A0A2B7GQS7-F1
#
_cell.length_a   1.000
_cell.length_b   1.000
_cell.length_c   1.000
_cell.angle_alpha   90.00
_cell.angle_beta   90.00
_cell.angle_gamma   90.00
#
_symmetry.space_group_name_H-M   'P 1'
#
loop_
_entity.id
_entity.type
_entity.pdbx_description
1 polymer ?
#
loop_
_entity_poly.entity_id
_entity_poly.type
_entity_poly.pdbx_seq_one_letter_code
_entity_poly.pdbx_strand_id
1 'polypeptide(L)'
;MAQTGSLSNTLEDTVTLSRELREEGQIDGQVKLYNVDDDDEFESDAELFFERTLMTQGLREALSILRDSLTGGDPRGTHILYGPYGSGKSHQMVALYHCFDDPDAAGTWASDSVEGFDTALPESATPVTVAMQNEQYEYLWEPFFEALDYDPGTFSSGGYPDMQTIQDAVGDDTVAFFVDELEDWFDTLQGDRKSANKAFLQSLLESTALSDLELYTIVSVLREGSEVHDILNREQAVEVNMNNQVDKREVLRHRLIDSVNENAAREIVNGYYDAYDQSDHVSIPDDLLSEMHDLYPFHPVLLDALETRYYADEDNQNTRGMIYLFSKVLLEMQDQTDLITHGDIDAIEFEDELAKINYERLNAATGDIKSRIDEDDVPHGRRILNTILLYSLKPSEGEGAEVSEIVMGAYQTGDLVSDVVLNLERLHGVAWHLHKLNGKYAIRDRQNPNALIRNAAVDVSETSAKAEVADFITDIFGSNAHPVGFRTNDMRDIPDDREVKVVVKDDQWTNEEVEKVITNDGRGREWRNTLVFVQPSGDKAIESGTRYIDKARYIEGARQVLADESLDNEIRASIQGMREQEENELREELQLLYGEVLDGNDLLNDWGQMTPMELDVYVHDEAELNASNIADSASADPFDLQSHVWDIAEDLLERRGEISVEDIYEQFLRDPDLPIPGSANDVLNATVKALSDKPVLARDTGGFRDDLSGSSLDTVLVQQDDVDVWGVDDVEQELRQRFGSGTTALDIGDFELELVEDGEIWIDGDSHDVVMRAIGRLAREEQYVIVKGNEILDKPQSDATVRDVGGAEVVGASSLVDRIETHIDDDGYANLDTIIGEIRAEESVFLPPDETESVAREAVNEFLVDDYVLEAGGRYLGSLGDRDPTTVKIVPTVPERIGDQILEYIEDLEPGDQFTVNKVGDRFDSSVTEYMVRTYLLENIGKDEEPEYVVNTTGSEKASDWVPGYPFRKADTEIPTWRFEYNGDDVAAMRSKWRNNHQTGSVDYGDVTFMLPDREGVPGALQGTADVERTQVSLTLRSEQDYTKVQDLFERMPEEASSLKIEISFQK
;
A
#
# COMPACT_ATOMS: atom_id res chain seq x y z
N MET A 1 29.85 -5.43 37.67
CA MET A 1 29.57 -6.01 39.01
C MET A 1 30.55 -5.41 40.01
N ALA A 2 30.29 -4.18 40.44
CA ALA A 2 30.83 -3.64 41.67
C ALA A 2 29.79 -3.91 42.76
N GLN A 3 30.20 -4.54 43.87
CA GLN A 3 29.37 -4.59 45.06
C GLN A 3 29.21 -3.15 45.55
N THR A 4 27.99 -2.63 45.52
CA THR A 4 27.60 -1.44 46.30
C THR A 4 28.01 -1.71 47.75
N GLY A 5 29.03 -0.99 48.21
CA GLY A 5 29.47 -1.09 49.60
C GLY A 5 28.33 -0.62 50.49
N SER A 6 28.08 -1.31 51.61
CA SER A 6 27.15 -0.80 52.62
C SER A 6 27.61 0.59 53.06
N LEU A 7 26.67 1.55 53.12
CA LEU A 7 26.92 2.89 53.65
C LEU A 7 27.64 2.81 54.99
N SER A 8 28.62 3.69 55.19
CA SER A 8 29.39 3.72 56.43
C SER A 8 28.65 4.36 57.59
N ASN A 9 27.71 5.26 57.29
CA ASN A 9 26.76 5.90 58.21
C ASN A 9 25.44 6.13 57.44
N THR A 10 24.31 6.17 58.12
CA THR A 10 23.03 6.63 57.57
C THR A 10 22.56 7.91 58.28
N LEU A 11 21.45 8.50 57.86
CA LEU A 11 20.85 9.64 58.55
C LEU A 11 20.47 9.31 60.00
N GLU A 12 20.08 8.07 60.31
CA GLU A 12 19.82 7.63 61.69
C GLU A 12 21.09 7.73 62.58
N ASP A 13 22.28 7.59 62.00
CA ASP A 13 23.56 7.71 62.71
C ASP A 13 24.02 9.18 62.87
N THR A 14 23.58 10.08 61.98
CA THR A 14 24.12 11.45 61.88
C THR A 14 23.15 12.55 62.26
N VAL A 15 21.84 12.29 62.24
CA VAL A 15 20.77 13.27 62.44
C VAL A 15 19.82 12.79 63.52
N THR A 16 19.50 13.68 64.47
CA THR A 16 18.33 13.50 65.34
C THR A 16 17.18 14.31 64.77
N LEU A 17 16.12 13.63 64.36
CA LEU A 17 14.89 14.28 63.88
C LEU A 17 14.22 15.10 64.99
N SER A 18 13.50 16.15 64.62
CA SER A 18 12.76 17.00 65.57
C SER A 18 11.82 16.19 66.44
N ARG A 19 11.54 16.69 67.66
CA ARG A 19 10.61 16.03 68.57
C ARG A 19 9.22 15.91 67.95
N GLU A 20 8.76 16.97 67.28
CA GLU A 20 7.51 17.02 66.51
C GLU A 20 7.44 15.86 65.50
N LEU A 21 8.47 15.69 64.66
CA LEU A 21 8.49 14.62 63.66
C LEU A 21 8.52 13.22 64.28
N ARG A 22 9.25 13.03 65.39
CA ARG A 22 9.36 11.73 66.07
C ARG A 22 8.09 11.30 66.78
N GLU A 23 7.35 12.23 67.36
CA GLU A 23 6.13 11.96 68.14
C GLU A 23 4.89 11.86 67.24
N GLU A 24 4.76 12.75 66.26
CA GLU A 24 3.55 12.89 65.45
C GLU A 24 3.66 12.19 64.08
N GLY A 25 4.87 11.86 63.62
CA GLY A 25 5.12 11.13 62.36
C GLY A 25 4.83 11.92 61.09
N GLN A 26 4.27 13.12 61.20
CA GLN A 26 4.09 14.08 60.13
C GLN A 26 3.91 15.45 60.75
N ILE A 27 4.33 16.48 60.02
CA ILE A 27 4.26 17.86 60.50
C ILE A 27 3.24 18.63 59.67
N ASP A 28 2.17 19.16 60.30
CA ASP A 28 1.26 20.08 59.63
C ASP A 28 1.93 21.46 59.47
N GLY A 29 2.06 21.93 58.23
CA GLY A 29 2.65 23.23 57.89
C GLY A 29 1.92 24.45 58.47
N GLN A 30 0.70 24.28 58.98
CA GLN A 30 -0.21 25.39 59.28
C GLN A 30 -0.36 25.67 60.77
N VAL A 31 -0.05 26.91 61.15
CA VAL A 31 -0.37 27.49 62.47
C VAL A 31 -1.62 28.34 62.36
N LYS A 32 -2.54 28.20 63.32
CA LYS A 32 -3.84 28.90 63.32
C LYS A 32 -4.10 29.57 64.65
N LEU A 33 -4.47 30.86 64.63
CA LEU A 33 -4.69 31.63 65.86
C LEU A 33 -5.81 31.04 66.73
N TYR A 34 -6.89 30.51 66.14
CA TYR A 34 -8.00 29.97 66.93
C TYR A 34 -7.70 28.65 67.64
N ASN A 35 -6.57 28.01 67.35
CA ASN A 35 -6.15 26.80 68.05
C ASN A 35 -5.59 27.11 69.44
N VAL A 36 -5.31 28.38 69.78
CA VAL A 36 -4.81 28.73 71.12
C VAL A 36 -5.83 28.47 72.23
N ASP A 37 -7.13 28.44 71.88
CA ASP A 37 -8.22 28.14 72.80
C ASP A 37 -8.55 26.64 72.91
N ASP A 38 -7.82 25.78 72.18
CA ASP A 38 -7.97 24.31 72.19
C ASP A 38 -6.77 23.64 72.88
N ASP A 39 -6.96 23.16 74.11
CA ASP A 39 -5.93 22.50 74.93
C ASP A 39 -5.30 21.25 74.25
N ASP A 40 -5.95 20.69 73.22
CA ASP A 40 -5.43 19.53 72.46
C ASP A 40 -4.50 19.95 71.30
N GLU A 41 -4.43 21.23 70.96
CA GLU A 41 -3.62 21.78 69.86
C GLU A 41 -2.31 22.40 70.38
N PHE A 42 -1.22 22.27 69.62
CA PHE A 42 0.11 22.72 70.08
C PHE A 42 0.21 24.25 70.18
N GLU A 43 -0.64 25.01 69.48
CA GLU A 43 -0.68 26.46 69.60
C GLU A 43 -1.11 26.95 70.98
N SER A 44 -1.80 26.14 71.79
CA SER A 44 -2.22 26.49 73.15
C SER A 44 -1.08 26.38 74.18
N ASP A 45 -0.07 25.54 73.92
CA ASP A 45 1.09 25.35 74.82
C ASP A 45 2.23 26.29 74.41
N ALA A 46 2.44 27.36 75.17
CA ALA A 46 3.44 28.38 74.90
C ALA A 46 4.87 27.81 74.80
N GLU A 47 5.27 26.90 75.71
CA GLU A 47 6.61 26.30 75.72
C GLU A 47 6.83 25.47 74.45
N LEU A 48 5.86 24.62 74.10
CA LEU A 48 5.92 23.77 72.91
C LEU A 48 5.88 24.59 71.62
N PHE A 49 5.04 25.62 71.57
CA PHE A 49 4.93 26.53 70.43
C PHE A 49 6.27 27.24 70.18
N PHE A 50 6.90 27.79 71.22
CA PHE A 50 8.19 28.47 71.09
C PHE A 50 9.36 27.52 70.79
N GLU A 51 9.33 26.28 71.30
CA GLU A 51 10.28 25.22 70.91
C GLU A 51 10.26 24.95 69.40
N ARG A 52 9.07 24.96 68.78
CA ARG A 52 8.86 24.74 67.34
C ARG A 52 9.04 26.00 66.49
N THR A 53 9.30 27.16 67.10
CA THR A 53 9.33 28.46 66.41
C THR A 53 10.75 28.94 66.17
N LEU A 54 11.11 29.14 64.90
CA LEU A 54 12.37 29.78 64.52
C LEU A 54 12.30 31.30 64.74
N MET A 55 13.29 31.87 65.42
CA MET A 55 13.45 33.32 65.57
C MET A 55 13.91 33.99 64.27
N THR A 56 12.96 34.20 63.36
CA THR A 56 13.17 34.91 62.09
C THR A 56 13.43 36.39 62.29
N GLN A 57 13.96 37.07 61.27
CA GLN A 57 14.17 38.53 61.34
C GLN A 57 12.84 39.27 61.54
N GLY A 58 11.78 38.85 60.85
CA GLY A 58 10.47 39.48 60.95
C GLY A 58 9.82 39.31 62.32
N LEU A 59 9.99 38.12 62.94
CA LEU A 59 9.48 37.88 64.28
C LEU A 59 10.27 38.68 65.33
N ARG A 60 11.60 38.77 65.19
CA ARG A 60 12.43 39.62 66.04
C ARG A 60 12.03 41.10 65.94
N GLU A 61 11.72 41.58 64.75
CA GLU A 61 11.24 42.95 64.52
C GLU A 61 9.87 43.18 65.20
N ALA A 62 8.91 42.28 65.00
CA ALA A 62 7.58 42.34 65.63
C ALA A 62 7.66 42.37 67.17
N LEU A 63 8.49 41.50 67.77
CA LEU A 63 8.70 41.47 69.23
C LEU A 63 9.41 42.72 69.74
N SER A 64 10.39 43.25 68.99
CA SER A 64 11.06 44.51 69.36
C SER A 64 10.09 45.69 69.37
N ILE A 65 9.18 45.73 68.39
CA ILE A 65 8.12 46.73 68.31
C ILE A 65 7.12 46.57 69.46
N LEU A 66 6.69 45.35 69.76
CA LEU A 66 5.79 45.08 70.89
C LEU A 66 6.40 45.54 72.21
N ARG A 67 7.68 45.22 72.47
CA ARG A 67 8.43 45.70 73.63
C ARG A 67 8.42 47.22 73.74
N ASP A 68 8.67 47.92 72.64
CA ASP A 68 8.70 49.38 72.63
C ASP A 68 7.31 49.97 72.90
N SER A 69 6.24 49.32 72.44
CA SER A 69 4.85 49.67 72.76
C SER A 69 4.54 49.49 74.25
N LEU A 70 4.82 48.30 74.80
CA LEU A 70 4.57 47.96 76.21
C LEU A 70 5.36 48.82 77.21
N THR A 71 6.56 49.29 76.83
CA THR A 71 7.39 50.16 77.68
C THR A 71 7.08 51.66 77.52
N GLY A 72 6.15 52.01 76.63
CA GLY A 72 5.82 53.40 76.28
C GLY A 72 6.91 54.12 75.47
N GLY A 73 7.87 53.37 74.92
CA GLY A 73 8.87 53.87 73.97
C GLY A 73 8.28 54.21 72.60
N ASP A 74 7.20 53.52 72.23
CA ASP A 74 6.36 53.79 71.07
C ASP A 74 4.91 54.02 71.55
N PRO A 75 4.28 55.19 71.29
CA PRO A 75 2.92 55.48 71.74
C PRO A 75 1.83 54.70 70.98
N ARG A 76 2.20 53.82 70.05
CA ARG A 76 1.29 53.08 69.18
C ARG A 76 0.98 51.71 69.78
N GLY A 77 -0.26 51.50 70.22
CA GLY A 77 -0.77 50.18 70.67
C GLY A 77 -1.38 49.32 69.56
N THR A 78 -1.47 49.84 68.32
CA THR A 78 -1.98 49.08 67.17
C THR A 78 -0.84 48.49 66.35
N HIS A 79 -0.84 47.17 66.19
CA HIS A 79 0.12 46.41 65.39
C HIS A 79 -0.57 45.78 64.18
N ILE A 80 -0.11 46.13 62.98
CA ILE A 80 -0.64 45.62 61.71
C ILE A 80 0.37 44.67 61.10
N LEU A 81 -0.02 43.41 60.94
CA LEU A 81 0.74 42.40 60.23
C LEU A 81 0.19 42.29 58.80
N TYR A 82 0.99 42.66 57.80
CA TYR A 82 0.56 42.61 56.41
C TYR A 82 1.47 41.73 55.55
N GLY A 83 0.83 41.00 54.64
CA GLY A 83 1.48 40.08 53.72
C GLY A 83 0.47 39.10 53.12
N PRO A 84 0.79 38.48 51.97
CA PRO A 84 -0.05 37.48 51.33
C PRO A 84 -0.22 36.25 52.22
N TYR A 85 -1.10 35.33 51.83
CA TYR A 85 -1.26 34.06 52.52
C TYR A 85 0.08 33.32 52.63
N GLY A 86 0.25 32.54 53.70
CA GLY A 86 1.48 31.77 53.93
C GLY A 86 2.68 32.58 54.45
N SER A 87 2.62 33.91 54.50
CA SER A 87 3.74 34.75 54.96
C SER A 87 4.06 34.67 56.47
N GLY A 88 3.46 33.73 57.21
CA GLY A 88 3.69 33.55 58.65
C GLY A 88 2.91 34.50 59.58
N LYS A 89 1.91 35.25 59.10
CA LYS A 89 1.12 36.20 59.92
C LYS A 89 0.47 35.53 61.14
N SER A 90 -0.32 34.47 60.94
CA SER A 90 -0.98 33.76 62.04
C SER A 90 0.03 33.15 63.01
N HIS A 91 1.18 32.66 62.51
CA HIS A 91 2.28 32.18 63.35
C HIS A 91 2.82 33.28 64.26
N GLN A 92 3.10 34.46 63.70
CA GLN A 92 3.53 35.61 64.50
C GLN A 92 2.43 36.09 65.45
N MET A 93 1.16 36.05 65.05
CA MET A 93 0.06 36.38 65.95
C MET A 93 0.01 35.46 67.16
N VAL A 94 0.18 34.14 66.98
CA VAL A 94 0.26 33.19 68.10
C VAL A 94 1.48 33.48 68.99
N ALA A 95 2.64 33.81 68.40
CA ALA A 95 3.81 34.22 69.18
C ALA A 95 3.56 35.50 70.01
N LEU A 96 2.88 36.48 69.43
CA LEU A 96 2.49 37.71 70.12
C LEU A 96 1.38 37.46 71.15
N TYR A 97 0.44 36.55 70.89
CA TYR A 97 -0.60 36.12 71.83
C TYR A 97 0.03 35.58 73.10
N HIS A 98 1.00 34.67 72.97
CA HIS A 98 1.72 34.11 74.12
C HIS A 98 2.53 35.15 74.91
N CYS A 99 2.85 36.31 74.33
CA CYS A 99 3.45 37.41 75.10
C CYS A 99 2.48 38.02 76.13
N PHE A 100 1.17 37.85 75.93
CA PHE A 100 0.12 38.31 76.85
C PHE A 100 -0.48 37.16 77.67
N ASP A 101 -0.59 35.96 77.10
CA ASP A 101 -1.17 34.78 77.76
C ASP A 101 -0.18 34.10 78.73
N ASP A 102 1.05 33.83 78.27
CA ASP A 102 2.15 33.29 79.08
C ASP A 102 3.44 34.13 78.93
N PRO A 103 3.48 35.30 79.59
CA PRO A 103 4.65 36.19 79.57
C PRO A 103 5.97 35.54 79.99
N ASP A 104 5.93 34.56 80.89
CA ASP A 104 7.15 33.91 81.42
C ASP A 104 7.79 33.02 80.35
N ALA A 105 6.99 32.23 79.62
CA ALA A 105 7.46 31.41 78.51
C ALA A 105 8.01 32.28 77.36
N ALA A 106 7.25 33.30 76.95
CA ALA A 106 7.64 34.23 75.89
C ALA A 106 8.94 35.00 76.24
N GLY A 107 9.04 35.48 77.49
CA GLY A 107 10.22 36.15 78.01
C GLY A 107 11.44 35.24 77.99
N THR A 108 11.31 34.00 78.47
CA THR A 108 12.42 33.02 78.49
C THR A 108 12.96 32.73 77.10
N TRP A 109 12.08 32.55 76.11
CA TRP A 109 12.47 32.23 74.74
C TRP A 109 13.07 33.44 73.99
N ALA A 110 12.50 34.64 74.13
CA ALA A 110 12.88 35.79 73.32
C ALA A 110 14.03 36.65 73.90
N SER A 111 14.34 36.55 75.20
CA SER A 111 15.29 37.45 75.89
C SER A 111 16.70 37.48 75.30
N ASP A 112 17.19 36.35 74.77
CA ASP A 112 18.50 36.28 74.13
C ASP A 112 18.53 36.98 72.76
N SER A 113 17.37 37.16 72.14
CA SER A 113 17.21 37.75 70.80
C SER A 113 16.73 39.21 70.82
N VAL A 114 15.98 39.61 71.85
CA VAL A 114 15.43 40.97 72.02
C VAL A 114 15.78 41.47 73.42
N GLU A 115 16.73 42.41 73.49
CA GLU A 115 17.21 42.95 74.76
C GLU A 115 16.08 43.64 75.55
N GLY A 116 15.92 43.27 76.82
CA GLY A 116 14.93 43.85 77.74
C GLY A 116 13.49 43.40 77.52
N PHE A 117 13.27 42.35 76.70
CA PHE A 117 11.93 41.84 76.38
C PHE A 117 11.20 41.28 77.60
N ASP A 118 11.85 40.44 78.40
CA ASP A 118 11.32 39.88 79.66
C ASP A 118 10.75 40.93 80.60
N THR A 119 11.44 42.06 80.75
CA THR A 119 11.02 43.14 81.66
C THR A 119 9.88 44.01 81.11
N ALA A 120 9.60 43.92 79.82
CA ALA A 120 8.57 44.72 79.15
C ALA A 120 7.20 44.05 79.14
N LEU A 121 7.15 42.72 79.29
CA LEU A 121 5.89 41.97 79.23
C LEU A 121 4.97 42.27 80.43
N PRO A 122 3.65 42.25 80.24
CA PRO A 122 2.70 42.53 81.31
C PRO A 122 2.72 41.43 82.39
N GLU A 123 2.48 41.81 83.66
CA GLU A 123 2.35 40.82 84.75
C GLU A 123 1.08 39.97 84.61
N SER A 124 0.04 40.51 83.98
CA SER A 124 -1.24 39.87 83.70
C SER A 124 -1.93 40.60 82.56
N ALA A 125 -2.49 39.88 81.60
CA ALA A 125 -3.29 40.45 80.53
C ALA A 125 -4.48 39.55 80.18
N THR A 126 -5.47 40.12 79.52
CA THR A 126 -6.60 39.40 78.91
C THR A 126 -6.40 39.42 77.40
N PRO A 127 -5.80 38.37 76.80
CA PRO A 127 -5.75 38.24 75.36
C PRO A 127 -7.12 37.80 74.84
N VAL A 128 -7.58 38.43 73.76
CA VAL A 128 -8.87 38.15 73.12
C VAL A 128 -8.60 37.87 71.65
N THR A 129 -8.82 36.64 71.23
CA THR A 129 -8.58 36.16 69.86
C THR A 129 -9.87 36.16 69.06
N VAL A 130 -9.80 36.65 67.82
CA VAL A 130 -10.91 36.62 66.88
C VAL A 130 -10.42 36.12 65.54
N ALA A 131 -10.79 34.87 65.23
CA ALA A 131 -10.51 34.25 63.95
C ALA A 131 -11.73 34.36 63.02
N MET A 132 -11.66 35.30 62.09
CA MET A 132 -12.80 35.65 61.23
C MET A 132 -13.22 34.56 60.23
N GLN A 133 -12.40 33.53 60.02
CA GLN A 133 -12.72 32.38 59.18
C GLN A 133 -13.58 31.32 59.88
N ASN A 134 -13.50 31.21 61.21
CA ASN A 134 -14.11 30.12 61.98
C ASN A 134 -15.46 30.52 62.58
N GLU A 135 -15.60 31.79 62.98
CA GLU A 135 -16.78 32.29 63.70
C GLU A 135 -17.57 33.34 62.90
N GLN A 136 -18.91 33.24 62.93
CA GLN A 136 -19.80 34.13 62.18
C GLN A 136 -20.33 35.28 63.05
N TYR A 137 -19.44 36.16 63.49
CA TYR A 137 -19.86 37.34 64.25
C TYR A 137 -20.68 38.31 63.41
N GLU A 138 -21.77 38.82 63.98
CA GLU A 138 -22.55 39.87 63.33
C GLU A 138 -21.79 41.20 63.37
N TYR A 139 -21.12 41.45 64.50
CA TYR A 139 -20.37 42.66 64.76
C TYR A 139 -19.02 42.37 65.44
N LEU A 140 -17.97 43.07 65.01
CA LEU A 140 -16.58 42.91 65.50
C LEU A 140 -16.44 43.09 67.01
N TRP A 141 -17.36 43.83 67.63
CA TRP A 141 -17.33 44.10 69.06
C TRP A 141 -17.91 42.98 69.92
N GLU A 142 -18.66 42.04 69.35
CA GLU A 142 -19.24 40.90 70.08
C GLU A 142 -18.16 40.13 70.86
N PRO A 143 -17.12 39.58 70.22
CA PRO A 143 -16.09 38.82 70.93
C PRO A 143 -15.29 39.68 71.91
N PHE A 144 -15.06 40.96 71.59
CA PHE A 144 -14.34 41.88 72.46
C PHE A 144 -15.06 42.09 73.80
N PHE A 145 -16.35 42.40 73.77
CA PHE A 145 -17.11 42.65 74.99
C PHE A 145 -17.52 41.37 75.72
N GLU A 146 -17.71 40.25 74.99
CA GLU A 146 -17.94 38.94 75.59
C GLU A 146 -16.75 38.47 76.44
N ALA A 147 -15.52 38.64 75.95
CA ALA A 147 -14.31 38.28 76.69
C ALA A 147 -14.08 39.16 77.94
N LEU A 148 -14.55 40.41 77.92
CA LEU A 148 -14.47 41.35 79.04
C LEU A 148 -15.66 41.26 80.02
N ASP A 149 -16.61 40.34 79.80
CA ASP A 149 -17.87 40.22 80.57
C ASP A 149 -18.61 41.58 80.72
N TYR A 150 -18.62 42.37 79.65
CA TYR A 150 -19.19 43.72 79.62
C TYR A 150 -20.39 43.80 78.66
N ASP A 151 -21.48 44.46 79.07
CA ASP A 151 -22.65 44.69 78.21
C ASP A 151 -22.56 46.08 77.55
N PRO A 152 -22.23 46.18 76.24
CA PRO A 152 -22.12 47.46 75.53
C PRO A 152 -23.50 48.08 75.21
N GLY A 153 -24.60 47.37 75.51
CA GLY A 153 -25.97 47.78 75.20
C GLY A 153 -26.45 47.34 73.80
N THR A 154 -27.70 47.67 73.46
CA THR A 154 -28.34 47.24 72.19
C THR A 154 -28.27 48.29 71.09
N PHE A 155 -27.74 47.93 69.92
CA PHE A 155 -27.58 48.81 68.76
C PHE A 155 -28.50 48.48 67.56
N SER A 156 -29.61 47.76 67.81
CA SER A 156 -30.53 47.22 66.79
C SER A 156 -31.24 48.26 65.90
N SER A 157 -31.12 49.56 66.19
CA SER A 157 -31.68 50.67 65.40
C SER A 157 -30.62 51.47 64.61
N GLY A 158 -29.39 50.95 64.53
CA GLY A 158 -28.22 51.66 64.00
C GLY A 158 -27.41 52.35 65.10
N GLY A 159 -26.09 52.25 65.03
CA GLY A 159 -25.13 52.74 66.04
C GLY A 159 -23.92 51.81 66.18
N TYR A 160 -22.98 52.17 67.04
CA TYR A 160 -21.79 51.38 67.40
C TYR A 160 -21.31 51.78 68.80
N PRO A 161 -20.60 50.90 69.53
CA PRO A 161 -19.93 51.25 70.79
C PRO A 161 -18.84 52.32 70.56
N ASP A 162 -18.89 53.41 71.32
CA ASP A 162 -17.94 54.52 71.20
C ASP A 162 -16.70 54.34 72.10
N MET A 163 -15.74 55.26 71.99
CA MET A 163 -14.49 55.22 72.78
C MET A 163 -14.73 55.19 74.31
N GLN A 164 -15.80 55.82 74.80
CA GLN A 164 -16.10 55.81 76.24
C GLN A 164 -16.56 54.40 76.66
N THR A 165 -17.39 53.76 75.83
CA THR A 165 -17.86 52.39 76.06
C THR A 165 -16.68 51.41 76.09
N ILE A 166 -15.69 51.58 75.21
CA ILE A 166 -14.48 50.75 75.17
C ILE A 166 -13.60 50.99 76.41
N GLN A 167 -13.37 52.26 76.79
CA GLN A 167 -12.62 52.60 78.01
C GLN A 167 -13.28 52.03 79.28
N ASP A 168 -14.61 52.13 79.38
CA ASP A 168 -15.35 51.62 80.53
C ASP A 168 -15.27 50.09 80.64
N ALA A 169 -15.15 49.39 79.50
CA ALA A 169 -15.02 47.93 79.45
C ALA A 169 -13.61 47.44 79.76
N VAL A 170 -12.58 48.13 79.27
CA VAL A 170 -11.17 47.77 79.53
C VAL A 170 -10.74 48.15 80.95
N GLY A 171 -11.16 49.32 81.45
CA GLY A 171 -10.85 49.73 82.82
C GLY A 171 -9.35 49.86 83.11
N ASP A 172 -8.91 49.24 84.21
CA ASP A 172 -7.51 49.20 84.66
C ASP A 172 -6.80 47.89 84.20
N ASP A 173 -7.47 47.04 83.42
CA ASP A 173 -6.93 45.76 82.95
C ASP A 173 -6.10 45.94 81.67
N THR A 174 -5.08 45.09 81.50
CA THR A 174 -4.32 45.02 80.24
C THR A 174 -5.03 44.09 79.27
N VAL A 175 -5.44 44.59 78.10
CA VAL A 175 -6.21 43.84 77.11
C VAL A 175 -5.48 43.82 75.78
N ALA A 176 -5.33 42.63 75.19
CA ALA A 176 -4.73 42.46 73.87
C ALA A 176 -5.75 41.83 72.92
N PHE A 177 -6.22 42.61 71.94
CA PHE A 177 -7.24 42.18 70.98
C PHE A 177 -6.59 41.77 69.66
N PHE A 178 -6.65 40.47 69.35
CA PHE A 178 -6.06 39.85 68.17
C PHE A 178 -7.15 39.55 67.13
N VAL A 179 -7.01 40.10 65.93
CA VAL A 179 -7.95 39.88 64.83
C VAL A 179 -7.21 39.34 63.62
N ASP A 180 -7.42 38.06 63.32
CA ASP A 180 -6.80 37.40 62.16
C ASP A 180 -7.73 37.54 60.93
N GLU A 181 -7.12 37.90 59.80
CA GLU A 181 -7.75 38.04 58.47
C GLU A 181 -8.96 38.98 58.44
N LEU A 182 -8.83 40.15 59.06
CA LEU A 182 -9.92 41.14 59.15
C LEU A 182 -10.43 41.58 57.76
N GLU A 183 -9.56 41.64 56.75
CA GLU A 183 -9.91 42.08 55.39
C GLU A 183 -10.98 41.20 54.75
N ASP A 184 -10.81 39.88 54.78
CA ASP A 184 -11.72 38.94 54.09
C ASP A 184 -13.13 39.02 54.64
N TRP A 185 -13.26 39.03 55.97
CA TRP A 185 -14.56 39.16 56.63
C TRP A 185 -15.19 40.53 56.42
N PHE A 186 -14.43 41.62 56.57
CA PHE A 186 -14.96 42.97 56.43
C PHE A 186 -15.47 43.26 55.00
N ASP A 187 -14.82 42.68 53.98
CA ASP A 187 -15.25 42.78 52.58
C ASP A 187 -16.56 42.03 52.30
N THR A 188 -16.92 41.02 53.09
CA THR A 188 -18.23 40.35 52.97
C THR A 188 -19.41 41.19 53.49
N LEU A 189 -19.16 42.16 54.37
CA LEU A 189 -20.21 42.97 55.01
C LEU A 189 -20.85 43.96 54.02
N GLN A 190 -22.15 44.26 54.17
CA GLN A 190 -22.85 45.25 53.35
C GLN A 190 -23.77 46.19 54.15
N GLY A 191 -24.06 47.36 53.57
CA GLY A 191 -25.05 48.32 54.09
C GLY A 191 -24.72 48.92 55.47
N ASP A 192 -25.74 49.03 56.32
CA ASP A 192 -25.62 49.60 57.67
C ASP A 192 -24.68 48.78 58.56
N ARG A 193 -24.60 47.46 58.34
CA ARG A 193 -23.71 46.56 59.10
C ARG A 193 -22.23 46.82 58.80
N LYS A 194 -21.85 47.02 57.53
CA LYS A 194 -20.48 47.42 57.17
C LYS A 194 -20.14 48.80 57.76
N SER A 195 -21.11 49.72 57.75
CA SER A 195 -20.93 51.07 58.30
C SER A 195 -20.74 51.08 59.82
N ALA A 196 -21.49 50.25 60.56
CA ALA A 196 -21.37 50.12 62.01
C ALA A 196 -20.02 49.50 62.42
N ASN A 197 -19.62 48.40 61.77
CA ASN A 197 -18.32 47.76 62.03
C ASN A 197 -17.14 48.66 61.68
N LYS A 198 -17.24 49.44 60.59
CA LYS A 198 -16.25 50.47 60.24
C LYS A 198 -16.07 51.49 61.36
N ALA A 199 -17.17 51.99 61.89
CA ALA A 199 -17.15 53.02 62.92
C ALA A 199 -16.71 52.49 64.30
N PHE A 200 -17.07 51.25 64.64
CA PHE A 200 -16.51 50.57 65.81
C PHE A 200 -15.00 50.35 65.66
N LEU A 201 -14.53 49.83 64.52
CA LEU A 201 -13.09 49.64 64.27
C LEU A 201 -12.32 50.96 64.44
N GLN A 202 -12.84 52.07 63.92
CA GLN A 202 -12.25 53.39 64.16
C GLN A 202 -12.23 53.77 65.64
N SER A 203 -13.33 53.55 66.36
CA SER A 203 -13.42 53.84 67.80
C SER A 203 -12.46 52.98 68.64
N LEU A 204 -12.27 51.72 68.25
CA LEU A 204 -11.34 50.77 68.87
C LEU A 204 -9.89 51.22 68.68
N LEU A 205 -9.51 51.56 67.44
CA LEU A 205 -8.16 52.05 67.13
C LEU A 205 -7.87 53.40 67.81
N GLU A 206 -8.83 54.33 67.82
CA GLU A 206 -8.69 55.59 68.55
C GLU A 206 -8.53 55.37 70.06
N SER A 207 -9.23 54.38 70.63
CA SER A 207 -9.10 54.01 72.05
C SER A 207 -7.74 53.37 72.35
N THR A 208 -7.23 52.55 71.44
CA THR A 208 -5.90 51.91 71.51
C THR A 208 -4.75 52.94 71.50
N ALA A 209 -4.99 54.14 70.98
CA ALA A 209 -4.00 55.23 70.96
C ALA A 209 -4.01 56.11 72.23
N LEU A 210 -4.85 55.81 73.23
CA LEU A 210 -4.90 56.55 74.49
C LEU A 210 -3.78 56.08 75.42
N SER A 211 -2.94 57.02 75.90
CA SER A 211 -1.81 56.71 76.79
C SER A 211 -2.20 56.19 78.18
N ASP A 212 -3.46 56.38 78.57
CA ASP A 212 -3.98 56.02 79.90
C ASP A 212 -4.84 54.74 79.85
N LEU A 213 -4.84 54.02 78.71
CA LEU A 213 -5.59 52.78 78.49
C LEU A 213 -4.64 51.67 78.03
N GLU A 214 -4.54 50.58 78.78
CA GLU A 214 -3.68 49.42 78.46
C GLU A 214 -4.37 48.49 77.44
N LEU A 215 -4.74 49.03 76.27
CA LEU A 215 -5.36 48.30 75.17
C LEU A 215 -4.38 48.18 74.01
N TYR A 216 -4.11 46.95 73.57
CA TYR A 216 -3.27 46.63 72.42
C TYR A 216 -4.12 45.92 71.36
N THR A 217 -4.04 46.38 70.11
CA THR A 217 -4.83 45.83 69.00
C THR A 217 -3.88 45.27 67.94
N ILE A 218 -3.90 43.95 67.74
CA ILE A 218 -3.05 43.24 66.78
C ILE A 218 -3.95 42.73 65.65
N VAL A 219 -3.72 43.18 64.42
CA VAL A 219 -4.58 42.86 63.28
C VAL A 219 -3.75 42.33 62.13
N SER A 220 -4.21 41.25 61.49
CA SER A 220 -3.64 40.77 60.23
C SER A 220 -4.49 41.16 59.02
N VAL A 221 -3.82 41.60 57.95
CA VAL A 221 -4.44 41.99 56.65
C VAL A 221 -3.66 41.40 55.48
N LEU A 222 -4.33 41.17 54.35
CA LEU A 222 -3.74 40.43 53.22
C LEU A 222 -2.86 41.31 52.33
N ARG A 223 -3.27 42.55 52.09
CA ARG A 223 -2.60 43.44 51.13
C ARG A 223 -2.64 44.90 51.53
N GLU A 224 -1.58 45.60 51.15
CA GLU A 224 -1.49 47.05 51.24
C GLU A 224 -2.57 47.70 50.34
N GLY A 225 -3.31 48.67 50.89
CA GLY A 225 -4.32 49.45 50.15
C GLY A 225 -5.73 48.85 50.08
N SER A 226 -6.06 47.83 50.88
CA SER A 226 -7.44 47.37 51.07
C SER A 226 -8.28 48.39 51.88
N GLU A 227 -9.62 48.29 51.83
CA GLU A 227 -10.47 49.24 52.59
C GLU A 227 -10.20 49.17 54.10
N VAL A 228 -9.95 47.97 54.62
CA VAL A 228 -9.54 47.76 56.03
C VAL A 228 -8.16 48.32 56.30
N HIS A 229 -7.18 48.02 55.44
CA HIS A 229 -5.83 48.56 55.57
C HIS A 229 -5.84 50.10 55.57
N ASP A 230 -6.63 50.73 54.69
CA ASP A 230 -6.79 52.18 54.63
C ASP A 230 -7.42 52.78 55.89
N ILE A 231 -8.25 52.02 56.62
CA ILE A 231 -8.79 52.44 57.91
C ILE A 231 -7.69 52.33 58.98
N LEU A 232 -6.99 51.20 59.01
CA LEU A 232 -5.93 50.93 59.99
C LEU A 232 -4.73 51.89 59.86
N ASN A 233 -4.30 52.18 58.63
CA ASN A 233 -3.15 53.06 58.34
C ASN A 233 -3.46 54.56 58.55
N ARG A 234 -4.74 54.94 58.68
CA ARG A 234 -5.11 56.34 59.02
C ARG A 234 -4.87 56.67 60.48
N GLU A 235 -4.89 55.67 61.34
CA GLU A 235 -4.60 55.79 62.77
C GLU A 235 -3.11 55.48 63.03
N GLN A 236 -2.56 55.91 64.17
CA GLN A 236 -1.14 55.73 64.47
C GLN A 236 -0.83 54.25 64.76
N ALA A 237 -0.56 53.47 63.72
CA ALA A 237 -0.24 52.04 63.82
C ALA A 237 1.22 51.74 63.46
N VAL A 238 1.70 50.57 63.90
CA VAL A 238 2.98 50.00 63.47
C VAL A 238 2.72 48.91 62.45
N GLU A 239 3.38 48.99 61.29
CA GLU A 239 3.23 47.99 60.22
C GLU A 239 4.47 47.11 60.13
N VAL A 240 4.29 45.78 60.07
CA VAL A 240 5.36 44.80 59.87
C VAL A 240 5.15 44.10 58.54
N ASN A 241 6.14 44.20 57.64
CA ASN A 241 6.09 43.59 56.31
C ASN A 241 6.59 42.14 56.34
N MET A 242 5.73 41.20 55.95
CA MET A 242 6.01 39.78 56.01
C MET A 242 6.63 39.17 54.75
N ASN A 243 6.84 39.93 53.67
CA ASN A 243 7.19 39.38 52.36
C ASN A 243 8.66 38.99 52.14
N ASN A 244 9.62 39.44 52.97
CA ASN A 244 11.05 39.36 52.63
C ASN A 244 11.97 38.96 53.80
N GLN A 245 11.47 38.34 54.88
CA GLN A 245 12.23 38.22 56.14
C GLN A 245 12.48 36.78 56.66
N VAL A 246 12.24 35.74 55.85
CA VAL A 246 12.37 34.34 56.27
C VAL A 246 13.09 33.51 55.21
N ASP A 247 14.21 32.89 55.56
CA ASP A 247 14.83 31.84 54.74
C ASP A 247 14.08 30.52 54.95
N LYS A 248 13.41 30.06 53.88
CA LYS A 248 12.58 28.84 53.91
C LYS A 248 13.42 27.59 54.22
N ARG A 249 14.69 27.56 53.82
CA ARG A 249 15.58 26.40 54.01
C ARG A 249 15.99 26.27 55.47
N GLU A 250 16.24 27.40 56.12
CA GLU A 250 16.52 27.45 57.56
C GLU A 250 15.30 27.01 58.38
N VAL A 251 14.10 27.46 58.00
CA VAL A 251 12.83 27.00 58.62
C VAL A 251 12.65 25.49 58.44
N LEU A 252 12.85 24.98 57.22
CA LEU A 252 12.73 23.55 56.92
C LEU A 252 13.67 22.72 57.80
N ARG A 253 14.95 23.11 57.88
CA ARG A 253 15.95 22.44 58.70
C ARG A 253 15.59 22.51 60.18
N HIS A 254 15.25 23.69 60.70
CA HIS A 254 14.90 23.87 62.12
C HIS A 254 13.70 23.01 62.54
N ARG A 255 12.67 22.95 61.68
CA ARG A 255 11.45 22.23 62.02
C ARG A 255 11.58 20.70 61.91
N LEU A 256 12.42 20.22 61.00
CA LEU A 256 12.59 18.78 60.77
C LEU A 256 13.72 18.16 61.59
N ILE A 257 14.73 18.95 61.97
CA ILE A 257 15.98 18.46 62.57
C ILE A 257 16.22 19.09 63.94
N ASP A 258 16.38 18.25 64.97
CA ASP A 258 16.74 18.65 66.34
C ASP A 258 18.24 18.93 66.46
N SER A 259 19.06 17.96 66.03
CA SER A 259 20.53 18.10 66.08
C SER A 259 21.24 17.23 65.03
N VAL A 260 22.47 17.62 64.69
CA VAL A 260 23.32 16.95 63.70
C VAL A 260 24.69 16.64 64.31
N ASN A 261 25.24 15.46 63.99
CA ASN A 261 26.63 15.13 64.25
C ASN A 261 27.55 15.81 63.22
N GLU A 262 27.97 17.03 63.55
CA GLU A 262 28.80 17.91 62.70
C GLU A 262 30.07 17.27 62.13
N ASN A 263 30.66 16.28 62.81
CA ASN A 263 31.86 15.61 62.31
C ASN A 263 31.53 14.60 61.22
N ALA A 264 30.49 13.79 61.43
CA ALA A 264 30.04 12.79 60.46
C ALA A 264 29.41 13.46 59.23
N ALA A 265 28.56 14.47 59.44
CA ALA A 265 27.98 15.27 58.35
C ALA A 265 29.08 15.89 57.47
N ARG A 266 30.14 16.45 58.08
CA ARG A 266 31.26 17.02 57.33
C ARG A 266 32.02 16.00 56.50
N GLU A 267 32.19 14.77 57.00
CA GLU A 267 32.83 13.68 56.26
C GLU A 267 32.00 13.25 55.05
N ILE A 268 30.68 13.09 55.23
CA ILE A 268 29.75 12.74 54.15
C ILE A 268 29.72 13.83 53.09
N VAL A 269 29.47 15.09 53.48
CA VAL A 269 29.38 16.23 52.55
C VAL A 269 30.66 16.42 51.73
N ASN A 270 31.83 16.32 52.38
CA ASN A 270 33.11 16.41 51.65
C ASN A 270 33.31 15.24 50.69
N GLY A 271 32.87 14.02 51.05
CA GLY A 271 32.93 12.86 50.17
C GLY A 271 32.10 13.03 48.90
N TYR A 272 30.87 13.53 49.04
CA TYR A 272 30.02 13.88 47.89
C TYR A 272 30.67 14.96 47.01
N TYR A 273 31.14 16.05 47.62
CA TYR A 273 31.79 17.15 46.89
C TYR A 273 33.06 16.69 46.15
N ASP A 274 33.90 15.89 46.79
CA ASP A 274 35.13 15.34 46.18
C ASP A 274 34.80 14.43 44.99
N ALA A 275 33.72 13.64 45.06
CA ALA A 275 33.27 12.81 43.95
C ALA A 275 32.79 13.64 42.75
N TYR A 276 32.13 14.77 43.02
CA TYR A 276 31.71 15.72 41.99
C TYR A 276 32.91 16.43 41.35
N ASP A 277 33.86 16.92 42.16
CA ASP A 277 35.02 17.70 41.69
C ASP A 277 35.98 16.86 40.83
N GLN A 278 36.03 15.55 41.09
CA GLN A 278 36.84 14.61 40.32
C GLN A 278 36.19 14.17 39.00
N SER A 279 34.96 14.58 38.70
CA SER A 279 34.21 14.15 37.52
C SER A 279 34.16 15.24 36.44
N ASP A 280 34.50 14.88 35.20
CA ASP A 280 34.34 15.76 34.03
C ASP A 280 32.86 15.98 33.62
N HIS A 281 31.92 15.26 34.25
CA HIS A 281 30.49 15.29 33.92
C HIS A 281 29.66 16.23 34.80
N VAL A 282 30.26 16.83 35.83
CA VAL A 282 29.56 17.67 36.81
C VAL A 282 30.09 19.09 36.76
N SER A 283 29.20 20.07 36.57
CA SER A 283 29.51 21.48 36.79
C SER A 283 29.11 21.88 38.21
N ILE A 284 30.07 22.23 39.05
CA ILE A 284 29.86 22.54 40.46
C ILE A 284 29.51 24.03 40.64
N PRO A 285 28.41 24.38 41.34
CA PRO A 285 28.13 25.76 41.77
C PRO A 285 29.17 26.30 42.77
N ASP A 286 29.51 27.59 42.67
CA ASP A 286 30.61 28.21 43.43
C ASP A 286 30.52 27.99 44.95
N ASP A 287 29.31 28.06 45.54
CA ASP A 287 29.08 27.97 46.99
C ASP A 287 28.55 26.59 47.45
N LEU A 288 28.48 25.59 46.56
CA LEU A 288 27.81 24.31 46.84
C LEU A 288 28.31 23.64 48.12
N LEU A 289 29.63 23.59 48.34
CA LEU A 289 30.19 22.94 49.52
C LEU A 289 29.71 23.58 50.83
N SER A 290 29.69 24.92 50.88
CA SER A 290 29.25 25.63 52.08
C SER A 290 27.77 25.38 52.32
N GLU A 291 26.95 25.49 51.28
CA GLU A 291 25.50 25.26 51.38
C GLU A 291 25.18 23.82 51.80
N MET A 292 25.94 22.83 51.30
CA MET A 292 25.75 21.43 51.71
C MET A 292 26.03 21.22 53.20
N HIS A 293 27.02 21.91 53.78
CA HIS A 293 27.25 21.84 55.24
C HIS A 293 26.12 22.52 56.01
N ASP A 294 25.67 23.69 55.56
CA ASP A 294 24.64 24.48 56.25
C ASP A 294 23.24 23.83 56.19
N LEU A 295 22.94 23.13 55.10
CA LEU A 295 21.62 22.55 54.82
C LEU A 295 21.53 21.04 55.06
N TYR A 296 22.60 20.40 55.55
CA TYR A 296 22.58 18.98 55.89
C TYR A 296 21.41 18.66 56.84
N PRO A 297 20.59 17.62 56.55
CA PRO A 297 20.84 16.50 55.62
C PRO A 297 20.27 16.63 54.20
N PHE A 298 19.96 17.83 53.71
CA PHE A 298 19.37 18.02 52.39
C PHE A 298 20.40 18.54 51.37
N HIS A 299 20.41 17.96 50.17
CA HIS A 299 21.25 18.45 49.09
C HIS A 299 20.74 19.81 48.56
N PRO A 300 21.56 20.87 48.44
CA PRO A 300 21.10 22.21 48.04
C PRO A 300 20.39 22.24 46.68
N VAL A 301 20.96 21.55 45.67
CA VAL A 301 20.37 21.45 44.32
C VAL A 301 18.96 20.83 44.32
N LEU A 302 18.66 19.92 45.27
CA LEU A 302 17.30 19.39 45.43
C LEU A 302 16.34 20.46 45.93
N LEU A 303 16.76 21.21 46.95
CA LEU A 303 15.94 22.30 47.49
C LEU A 303 15.70 23.38 46.43
N ASP A 304 16.73 23.73 45.66
CA ASP A 304 16.62 24.66 44.52
C ASP A 304 15.59 24.18 43.49
N ALA A 305 15.64 22.90 43.10
CA ALA A 305 14.73 22.32 42.13
C ALA A 305 13.29 22.33 42.65
N LEU A 306 13.05 21.98 43.91
CA LEU A 306 11.71 21.98 44.50
C LEU A 306 11.16 23.40 44.65
N GLU A 307 11.97 24.33 45.15
CA GLU A 307 11.59 25.73 45.35
C GLU A 307 11.28 26.44 44.02
N THR A 308 12.12 26.25 43.01
CA THR A 308 12.01 26.96 41.73
C THR A 308 10.98 26.35 40.79
N ARG A 309 10.68 25.05 40.90
CA ARG A 309 9.79 24.35 39.95
C ARG A 309 8.43 24.06 40.54
N TYR A 310 8.36 23.49 41.74
CA TYR A 310 7.09 23.05 42.31
C TYR A 310 6.42 24.14 43.11
N TYR A 311 7.21 24.79 43.95
CA TYR A 311 6.75 25.78 44.91
C TYR A 311 7.16 27.20 44.49
N ALA A 312 7.10 27.52 43.19
CA ALA A 312 7.44 28.85 42.68
C ALA A 312 6.25 29.81 42.53
N ASP A 313 5.06 29.28 42.20
CA ASP A 313 3.88 30.07 41.83
C ASP A 313 2.88 30.30 42.97
N GLU A 314 3.07 29.71 44.14
CA GLU A 314 2.18 29.87 45.28
C GLU A 314 2.78 30.90 46.25
N ASP A 315 2.10 32.04 46.42
CA ASP A 315 2.43 33.05 47.44
C ASP A 315 2.63 32.37 48.81
N ASN A 316 3.88 32.33 49.30
CA ASN A 316 4.36 31.83 50.61
C ASN A 316 3.79 30.50 51.20
N GLN A 317 2.92 29.75 50.53
CA GLN A 317 2.43 28.41 50.95
C GLN A 317 3.47 27.30 50.73
N ASN A 318 4.51 27.61 49.96
CA ASN A 318 5.63 26.77 49.53
C ASN A 318 6.34 26.00 50.65
N THR A 319 6.57 26.63 51.81
CA THR A 319 7.30 26.00 52.92
C THR A 319 6.52 24.86 53.55
N ARG A 320 5.18 24.90 53.53
CA ARG A 320 4.31 23.87 54.12
C ARG A 320 4.36 22.57 53.33
N GLY A 321 4.27 22.66 52.01
CA GLY A 321 4.37 21.51 51.12
C GLY A 321 5.73 20.81 51.24
N MET A 322 6.81 21.59 51.32
CA MET A 322 8.16 21.06 51.52
C MET A 322 8.31 20.37 52.89
N ILE A 323 7.83 20.98 53.98
CA ILE A 323 7.86 20.36 55.31
C ILE A 323 7.13 19.02 55.30
N TYR A 324 5.94 18.97 54.70
CA TYR A 324 5.16 17.74 54.62
C TYR A 324 5.87 16.63 53.83
N LEU A 325 6.40 16.96 52.65
CA LEU A 325 7.14 16.01 51.81
C LEU A 325 8.40 15.52 52.53
N PHE A 326 9.22 16.42 53.06
CA PHE A 326 10.48 16.05 53.71
C PHE A 326 10.29 15.36 55.06
N SER A 327 9.17 15.59 55.76
CA SER A 327 8.79 14.79 56.94
C SER A 327 8.68 13.30 56.58
N LYS A 328 7.96 13.00 55.49
CA LYS A 328 7.82 11.62 55.00
C LYS A 328 9.13 11.05 54.48
N VAL A 329 9.86 11.82 53.66
CA VAL A 329 11.14 11.39 53.07
C VAL A 329 12.15 11.08 54.17
N LEU A 330 12.30 11.93 55.20
CA LEU A 330 13.22 11.68 56.29
C LEU A 330 12.85 10.42 57.08
N LEU A 331 11.57 10.22 57.39
CA LEU A 331 11.13 9.05 58.15
C LEU A 331 11.33 7.74 57.39
N GLU A 332 11.12 7.74 56.07
CA GLU A 332 11.27 6.56 55.23
C GLU A 332 12.74 6.27 54.87
N MET A 333 13.55 7.31 54.66
CA MET A 333 14.91 7.17 54.13
C MET A 333 16.00 7.20 55.22
N GLN A 334 15.65 7.38 56.50
CA GLN A 334 16.63 7.58 57.57
C GLN A 334 17.65 6.44 57.74
N ASP A 335 17.28 5.19 57.44
CA ASP A 335 18.14 4.02 57.50
C ASP A 335 18.66 3.56 56.12
N GLN A 336 18.32 4.28 55.05
CA GLN A 336 18.62 3.91 53.66
C GLN A 336 19.62 4.84 52.97
N THR A 337 19.76 6.07 53.45
CA THR A 337 20.67 7.07 52.88
C THR A 337 21.42 7.85 53.94
N ASP A 338 22.46 8.57 53.52
CA ASP A 338 23.33 9.42 54.33
C ASP A 338 23.19 10.91 53.98
N LEU A 339 22.56 11.22 52.84
CA LEU A 339 22.17 12.56 52.39
C LEU A 339 20.90 12.46 51.54
N ILE A 340 19.91 13.34 51.77
CA ILE A 340 18.70 13.40 50.95
C ILE A 340 18.99 14.13 49.64
N THR A 341 18.87 13.41 48.54
CA THR A 341 19.03 13.86 47.15
C THR A 341 17.74 13.64 46.34
N HIS A 342 17.74 14.01 45.07
CA HIS A 342 16.59 13.82 44.18
C HIS A 342 16.19 12.34 44.03
N GLY A 343 17.16 11.44 43.98
CA GLY A 343 16.94 10.01 43.82
C GLY A 343 16.21 9.36 44.99
N ASP A 344 16.26 10.00 46.17
CA ASP A 344 15.62 9.54 47.41
C ASP A 344 14.13 9.91 47.48
N ILE A 345 13.66 10.86 46.67
CA ILE A 345 12.23 11.11 46.48
C ILE A 345 11.74 10.12 45.43
N ASP A 346 11.53 8.89 45.88
CA ASP A 346 11.16 7.79 45.03
C ASP A 346 9.75 7.90 44.44
N ALA A 347 9.65 7.68 43.12
CA ALA A 347 8.39 7.78 42.38
C ALA A 347 7.32 6.76 42.82
N ILE A 348 7.74 5.61 43.37
CA ILE A 348 6.82 4.56 43.85
C ILE A 348 6.48 4.79 45.32
N GLU A 349 7.47 5.07 46.18
CA GLU A 349 7.23 5.24 47.62
C GLU A 349 6.42 6.50 47.94
N PHE A 350 6.62 7.58 47.18
CA PHE A 350 5.93 8.87 47.37
C PHE A 350 4.92 9.16 46.25
N GLU A 351 4.26 8.12 45.73
CA GLU A 351 3.29 8.22 44.63
C GLU A 351 2.15 9.21 44.98
N ASP A 352 1.62 9.14 46.20
CA ASP A 352 0.51 10.00 46.65
C ASP A 352 0.89 11.50 46.68
N GLU A 353 2.13 11.83 47.02
CA GLU A 353 2.65 13.20 47.05
C GLU A 353 2.89 13.73 45.64
N LEU A 354 3.57 12.95 44.80
CA LEU A 354 3.95 13.36 43.46
C LEU A 354 2.76 13.37 42.49
N ALA A 355 1.75 12.52 42.70
CA ALA A 355 0.54 12.45 41.88
C ALA A 355 -0.28 13.75 41.97
N LYS A 356 -0.22 14.45 43.11
CA LYS A 356 -0.85 15.77 43.31
C LYS A 356 -0.27 16.83 42.37
N ILE A 357 0.97 16.64 41.91
CA ILE A 357 1.67 17.54 40.99
C ILE A 357 1.36 17.14 39.53
N ASN A 358 1.70 15.91 39.15
CA ASN A 358 1.47 15.41 37.79
C ASN A 358 1.37 13.87 37.76
N TYR A 359 0.15 13.37 37.83
CA TYR A 359 -0.15 11.95 37.77
C TYR A 359 0.33 11.27 36.47
N GLU A 360 0.20 11.92 35.31
CA GLU A 360 0.51 11.28 34.01
C GLU A 360 2.00 10.97 33.87
N ARG A 361 2.87 11.93 34.21
CA ARG A 361 4.33 11.75 34.15
C ARG A 361 4.85 10.83 35.24
N LEU A 362 4.23 10.87 36.42
CA LEU A 362 4.52 9.92 37.50
C LEU A 362 4.19 8.48 37.08
N ASN A 363 3.02 8.26 36.49
CA ASN A 363 2.60 6.95 36.02
C ASN A 363 3.51 6.43 34.88
N ALA A 364 3.96 7.32 33.99
CA ALA A 364 4.94 6.99 32.97
C ALA A 364 6.29 6.54 33.58
N ALA A 365 6.82 7.31 34.54
CA ALA A 365 8.06 6.99 35.23
C ALA A 365 7.97 5.67 36.02
N THR A 366 6.92 5.50 36.83
CA THR A 366 6.73 4.27 37.62
C THR A 366 6.49 3.05 36.74
N GLY A 367 5.83 3.20 35.58
CA GLY A 367 5.69 2.16 34.58
C GLY A 367 7.04 1.68 34.04
N ASP A 368 7.93 2.62 33.69
CA ASP A 368 9.29 2.32 33.24
C ASP A 368 10.13 1.70 34.35
N ILE A 369 10.10 2.25 35.57
CA ILE A 369 10.81 1.70 36.74
C ILE A 369 10.41 0.24 36.99
N LYS A 370 9.10 -0.07 37.02
CA LYS A 370 8.60 -1.41 37.36
C LYS A 370 8.80 -2.44 36.25
N SER A 371 8.76 -2.03 34.98
CA SER A 371 8.63 -2.96 33.86
C SER A 371 9.85 -3.02 32.93
N ARG A 372 10.76 -2.05 33.03
CA ARG A 372 11.85 -1.87 32.06
C ARG A 372 13.24 -1.83 32.70
N ILE A 373 13.33 -1.42 33.96
CA ILE A 373 14.60 -1.41 34.66
C ILE A 373 14.85 -2.79 35.24
N ASP A 374 15.93 -3.43 34.80
CA ASP A 374 16.55 -4.55 35.48
C ASP A 374 17.67 -4.01 36.38
N GLU A 375 17.53 -4.15 37.70
CA GLU A 375 18.49 -3.66 38.68
C GLU A 375 19.85 -4.36 38.57
N ASP A 376 19.92 -5.57 37.97
CA ASP A 376 21.18 -6.26 37.73
C ASP A 376 21.98 -5.61 36.57
N ASP A 377 21.28 -5.03 35.58
CA ASP A 377 21.88 -4.41 34.40
C ASP A 377 22.07 -2.89 34.53
N VAL A 378 21.15 -2.22 35.23
CA VAL A 378 21.11 -0.76 35.41
C VAL A 378 20.83 -0.41 36.89
N PRO A 379 21.77 -0.70 37.81
CA PRO A 379 21.56 -0.56 39.26
C PRO A 379 21.20 0.87 39.72
N HIS A 380 21.67 1.91 39.04
CA HIS A 380 21.32 3.30 39.38
C HIS A 380 20.05 3.79 38.68
N GLY A 381 19.38 2.93 37.91
CA GLY A 381 18.32 3.31 37.00
C GLY A 381 17.13 3.99 37.67
N ARG A 382 16.67 3.42 38.81
CA ARG A 382 15.55 3.96 39.60
C ARG A 382 15.87 5.37 40.12
N ARG A 383 17.04 5.57 40.74
CA ARG A 383 17.50 6.88 41.24
C ARG A 383 17.65 7.91 40.13
N ILE A 384 18.14 7.51 38.95
CA ILE A 384 18.24 8.38 37.77
C ILE A 384 16.85 8.82 37.29
N LEU A 385 15.90 7.88 37.14
CA LEU A 385 14.54 8.23 36.70
C LEU A 385 13.79 9.08 37.74
N ASN A 386 13.95 8.82 39.04
CA ASN A 386 13.40 9.67 40.10
C ASN A 386 13.92 11.10 39.99
N THR A 387 15.23 11.26 39.76
CA THR A 387 15.83 12.57 39.56
C THR A 387 15.23 13.27 38.34
N ILE A 388 15.22 12.61 37.19
CA ILE A 388 14.68 13.19 35.95
C ILE A 388 13.19 13.52 36.09
N LEU A 389 12.43 12.69 36.80
CA LEU A 389 11.01 12.92 37.07
C LEU A 389 10.80 14.24 37.80
N LEU A 390 11.58 14.52 38.85
CA LEU A 390 11.50 15.79 39.58
C LEU A 390 11.88 17.00 38.74
N TYR A 391 12.61 16.84 37.64
CA TYR A 391 12.82 17.92 36.69
C TYR A 391 11.74 18.00 35.61
N SER A 392 10.82 17.03 35.60
CA SER A 392 9.80 16.83 34.57
C SER A 392 8.37 16.99 35.07
N LEU A 393 8.01 16.96 36.36
CA LEU A 393 6.57 16.96 36.72
C LEU A 393 5.84 18.26 36.29
N LYS A 394 6.52 19.42 36.24
CA LYS A 394 5.96 20.65 35.63
C LYS A 394 6.50 20.88 34.20
N PRO A 395 5.62 20.92 33.17
CA PRO A 395 6.01 21.29 31.81
C PRO A 395 6.16 22.82 31.69
N SER A 396 7.39 23.32 31.84
CA SER A 396 7.74 24.75 31.69
C SER A 396 8.98 24.95 30.79
N GLU A 397 9.36 26.20 30.50
CA GLU A 397 10.66 26.49 29.88
C GLU A 397 11.79 25.97 30.79
N GLY A 398 12.55 24.98 30.30
CA GLY A 398 13.59 24.30 31.09
C GLY A 398 13.21 22.91 31.62
N GLU A 399 12.15 22.30 31.10
CA GLU A 399 11.78 20.89 31.32
C GLU A 399 12.98 19.94 31.16
N GLY A 400 13.16 19.05 32.14
CA GLY A 400 14.22 18.05 32.15
C GLY A 400 15.48 18.45 32.91
N ALA A 401 16.30 17.44 33.19
CA ALA A 401 17.53 17.51 33.96
C ALA A 401 18.77 17.42 33.05
N GLU A 402 19.78 18.23 33.33
CA GLU A 402 21.11 18.11 32.74
C GLU A 402 21.89 16.95 33.37
N VAL A 403 22.94 16.48 32.70
CA VAL A 403 23.78 15.38 33.20
C VAL A 403 24.34 15.71 34.59
N SER A 404 24.75 16.95 34.83
CA SER A 404 25.23 17.44 36.13
C SER A 404 24.18 17.25 37.23
N GLU A 405 22.94 17.63 36.96
CA GLU A 405 21.80 17.56 37.88
C GLU A 405 21.42 16.09 38.16
N ILE A 406 21.46 15.24 37.13
CA ILE A 406 21.20 13.80 37.24
C ILE A 406 22.26 13.14 38.11
N VAL A 407 23.55 13.44 37.89
CA VAL A 407 24.63 12.88 38.70
C VAL A 407 24.49 13.32 40.16
N MET A 408 24.32 14.62 40.43
CA MET A 408 24.16 15.12 41.80
C MET A 408 22.88 14.61 42.49
N GLY A 409 21.85 14.31 41.70
CA GLY A 409 20.59 13.77 42.22
C GLY A 409 20.58 12.26 42.43
N ALA A 410 21.32 11.49 41.65
CA ALA A 410 21.31 10.02 41.72
C ALA A 410 22.48 9.42 42.49
N TYR A 411 23.60 10.14 42.61
CA TYR A 411 24.81 9.66 43.28
C TYR A 411 24.59 9.39 44.78
N GLN A 412 25.21 8.32 45.27
CA GLN A 412 25.26 7.99 46.68
C GLN A 412 26.68 7.61 47.12
N THR A 413 27.02 7.82 48.39
CA THR A 413 28.33 7.45 48.93
C THR A 413 28.66 5.98 48.63
N GLY A 414 29.82 5.76 48.02
CA GLY A 414 30.29 4.43 47.62
C GLY A 414 30.10 4.10 46.14
N ASP A 415 29.28 4.88 45.42
CA ASP A 415 29.10 4.75 43.98
C ASP A 415 30.24 5.37 43.19
N LEU A 416 30.33 5.02 41.91
CA LEU A 416 31.18 5.69 40.92
C LEU A 416 30.32 6.60 40.04
N VAL A 417 30.68 7.88 39.92
CA VAL A 417 29.96 8.83 39.05
C VAL A 417 29.88 8.34 37.60
N SER A 418 30.93 7.67 37.10
CA SER A 418 30.94 7.08 35.76
C SER A 418 29.88 6.00 35.55
N ASP A 419 29.53 5.26 36.61
CA ASP A 419 28.53 4.19 36.53
C ASP A 419 27.13 4.78 36.40
N VAL A 420 26.85 5.88 37.12
CA VAL A 420 25.60 6.67 36.98
C VAL A 420 25.45 7.18 35.55
N VAL A 421 26.51 7.76 34.97
CA VAL A 421 26.50 8.28 33.59
C VAL A 421 26.30 7.15 32.57
N LEU A 422 26.97 6.01 32.74
CA LEU A 422 26.79 4.84 31.87
C LEU A 422 25.34 4.29 31.96
N ASN A 423 24.75 4.29 33.15
CA ASN A 423 23.39 3.84 33.38
C ASN A 423 22.36 4.78 32.73
N LEU A 424 22.60 6.10 32.75
CA LEU A 424 21.77 7.08 32.05
C LEU A 424 21.72 6.83 30.53
N GLU A 425 22.86 6.57 29.91
CA GLU A 425 22.93 6.27 28.48
C GLU A 425 22.21 4.95 28.13
N ARG A 426 22.29 3.94 28.99
CA ARG A 426 21.52 2.69 28.85
C ARG A 426 20.02 2.93 28.96
N LEU A 427 19.58 3.70 29.95
CA LEU A 427 18.16 4.00 30.17
C LEU A 427 17.51 4.69 28.96
N HIS A 428 18.21 5.58 28.27
CA HIS A 428 17.68 6.29 27.10
C HIS A 428 17.29 5.33 25.95
N GLY A 429 17.82 4.11 25.92
CA GLY A 429 17.44 3.06 24.98
C GLY A 429 16.37 2.08 25.47
N VAL A 430 16.02 2.11 26.76
CA VAL A 430 15.21 1.09 27.44
C VAL A 430 13.90 1.68 27.99
N ALA A 431 13.98 2.82 28.68
CA ALA A 431 12.82 3.50 29.26
C ALA A 431 11.96 4.13 28.15
N TRP A 432 10.69 3.77 28.11
CA TRP A 432 9.79 4.17 27.03
C TRP A 432 9.43 5.64 27.09
N HIS A 433 9.47 6.27 28.25
CA HIS A 433 9.02 7.64 28.46
C HIS A 433 10.16 8.63 28.68
N LEU A 434 11.41 8.17 28.57
CA LEU A 434 12.59 9.00 28.70
C LEU A 434 12.94 9.67 27.37
N HIS A 435 12.94 11.00 27.34
CA HIS A 435 13.26 11.82 26.17
C HIS A 435 14.54 12.63 26.39
N LYS A 436 15.30 12.87 25.31
CA LYS A 436 16.44 13.79 25.32
C LYS A 436 16.06 15.08 24.58
N LEU A 437 15.99 16.19 25.32
CA LEU A 437 15.53 17.51 24.87
C LEU A 437 16.67 18.52 24.96
N ASN A 438 17.25 18.94 23.83
CA ASN A 438 18.32 19.96 23.79
C ASN A 438 19.48 19.70 24.77
N GLY A 439 19.86 18.44 24.98
CA GLY A 439 20.91 18.03 25.92
C GLY A 439 20.45 17.72 27.34
N LYS A 440 19.18 18.00 27.69
CA LYS A 440 18.53 17.58 28.94
C LYS A 440 17.79 16.27 28.75
N TYR A 441 17.53 15.56 29.84
CA TYR A 441 16.69 14.37 29.87
C TYR A 441 15.39 14.68 30.58
N ALA A 442 14.25 14.26 30.04
CA ALA A 442 12.93 14.52 30.61
C ALA A 442 12.03 13.30 30.50
N ILE A 443 11.16 13.10 31.49
CA ILE A 443 10.08 12.11 31.43
C ILE A 443 8.81 12.79 30.93
N ARG A 444 8.22 12.23 29.87
CA ARG A 444 6.95 12.71 29.32
C ARG A 444 5.90 11.62 29.38
N ASP A 445 4.64 12.03 29.43
CA ASP A 445 3.47 11.15 29.36
C ASP A 445 3.42 10.34 28.06
N ARG A 446 3.94 10.89 26.96
CA ARG A 446 4.04 10.20 25.68
C ARG A 446 5.31 9.35 25.57
N GLN A 447 5.17 8.18 24.97
CA GLN A 447 6.30 7.28 24.68
C GLN A 447 7.26 7.90 23.66
N ASN A 448 8.55 7.62 23.81
CA ASN A 448 9.64 8.00 22.93
C ASN A 448 9.69 7.04 21.73
N PRO A 449 9.46 7.53 20.49
CA PRO A 449 9.50 6.73 19.27
C PRO A 449 10.76 5.88 19.12
N ASN A 450 11.95 6.46 19.37
CA ASN A 450 13.22 5.76 19.21
C ASN A 450 13.42 4.67 20.27
N ALA A 451 12.96 4.89 21.50
CA ALA A 451 13.02 3.87 22.54
C ALA A 451 12.12 2.66 22.20
N LEU A 452 10.93 2.91 21.65
CA LEU A 452 10.03 1.84 21.20
C LEU A 452 10.68 0.99 20.10
N ILE A 453 11.26 1.63 19.08
CA ILE A 453 11.92 0.94 17.97
C ILE A 453 13.10 0.12 18.49
N ARG A 454 13.97 0.69 19.33
CA ARG A 454 15.16 0.00 19.87
C ARG A 454 14.79 -1.21 20.69
N ASN A 455 13.75 -1.11 21.53
CA ASN A 455 13.26 -2.26 22.29
C ASN A 455 12.77 -3.38 21.36
N ALA A 456 11.97 -3.05 20.34
CA ALA A 456 11.53 -4.05 19.37
C ALA A 456 12.70 -4.65 18.57
N ALA A 457 13.69 -3.83 18.21
CA ALA A 457 14.87 -4.25 17.44
C ALA A 457 15.74 -5.29 18.18
N VAL A 458 15.74 -5.29 19.52
CA VAL A 458 16.45 -6.30 20.33
C VAL A 458 15.86 -7.70 20.13
N ASP A 459 14.54 -7.79 19.95
CA ASP A 459 13.84 -9.06 19.72
C ASP A 459 13.91 -9.53 18.26
N VAL A 460 14.46 -8.71 17.34
CA VAL A 460 14.61 -9.07 15.93
C VAL A 460 15.76 -10.07 15.76
N SER A 461 15.39 -11.28 15.34
CA SER A 461 16.35 -12.35 15.05
C SER A 461 17.32 -11.95 13.94
N GLU A 462 18.54 -12.48 13.98
CA GLU A 462 19.53 -12.25 12.91
C GLU A 462 19.03 -12.74 11.54
N THR A 463 18.28 -13.86 11.50
CA THR A 463 17.69 -14.36 10.26
C THR A 463 16.69 -13.38 9.66
N SER A 464 15.88 -12.71 10.49
CA SER A 464 14.96 -11.67 10.04
C SER A 464 15.72 -10.44 9.51
N ALA A 465 16.76 -10.01 10.22
CA ALA A 465 17.60 -8.89 9.78
C ALA A 465 18.33 -9.19 8.46
N LYS A 466 18.89 -10.40 8.30
CA LYS A 466 19.50 -10.82 7.03
C LYS A 466 18.49 -10.88 5.89
N ALA A 467 17.27 -11.35 6.15
CA ALA A 467 16.20 -11.37 5.15
C ALA A 467 15.81 -9.95 4.70
N GLU A 468 15.77 -8.98 5.63
CA GLU A 468 15.56 -7.56 5.31
C GLU A 468 16.65 -7.04 4.38
N VAL A 469 17.92 -7.34 4.68
CA VAL A 469 19.05 -6.92 3.83
C VAL A 469 18.98 -7.55 2.44
N ALA A 470 18.57 -8.82 2.32
CA ALA A 470 18.36 -9.47 1.04
C ALA A 470 17.30 -8.76 0.18
N ASP A 471 16.22 -8.27 0.79
CA ASP A 471 15.18 -7.51 0.09
C ASP A 471 15.74 -6.17 -0.42
N PHE A 472 16.55 -5.47 0.39
CA PHE A 472 17.27 -4.27 -0.07
C PHE A 472 18.23 -4.55 -1.23
N ILE A 473 18.95 -5.67 -1.21
CA ILE A 473 19.84 -6.06 -2.32
C ILE A 473 19.03 -6.31 -3.58
N THR A 474 17.90 -7.01 -3.48
CA THR A 474 17.00 -7.25 -4.60
C THR A 474 16.45 -5.93 -5.16
N ASP A 475 16.12 -4.97 -4.29
CA ASP A 475 15.68 -3.63 -4.71
C ASP A 475 16.79 -2.79 -5.38
N ILE A 476 18.04 -2.94 -4.93
CA ILE A 476 19.19 -2.20 -5.47
C ILE A 476 19.57 -2.74 -6.85
N PHE A 477 19.69 -4.06 -6.97
CA PHE A 477 20.15 -4.72 -8.19
C PHE A 477 19.01 -4.98 -9.20
N GLY A 478 17.77 -5.09 -8.74
CA GLY A 478 16.60 -5.40 -9.57
C GLY A 478 16.19 -6.88 -9.52
N SER A 479 15.12 -7.22 -10.24
CA SER A 479 14.43 -8.52 -10.11
C SER A 479 15.24 -9.75 -10.51
N ASN A 480 16.30 -9.59 -11.31
CA ASN A 480 17.16 -10.70 -11.76
C ASN A 480 18.35 -10.93 -10.80
N ALA A 481 18.37 -10.22 -9.67
CA ALA A 481 19.33 -10.43 -8.61
C ALA A 481 18.82 -11.45 -7.60
N HIS A 482 19.69 -12.40 -7.23
CA HIS A 482 19.39 -13.44 -6.27
C HIS A 482 20.41 -13.39 -5.13
N PRO A 483 20.03 -12.78 -3.98
CA PRO A 483 20.88 -12.75 -2.80
C PRO A 483 21.13 -14.15 -2.25
N VAL A 484 22.38 -14.46 -1.89
CA VAL A 484 22.80 -15.75 -1.30
C VAL A 484 23.58 -15.52 0.00
N GLY A 485 23.25 -16.29 1.03
CA GLY A 485 23.87 -16.21 2.36
C GLY A 485 23.02 -15.48 3.41
N PHE A 486 21.84 -15.03 3.01
CA PHE A 486 20.91 -14.28 3.85
C PHE A 486 19.82 -15.18 4.47
N ARG A 487 19.39 -16.22 3.75
CA ARG A 487 18.36 -17.18 4.17
C ARG A 487 18.84 -18.62 3.99
N THR A 488 18.16 -19.54 4.65
CA THR A 488 18.60 -20.95 4.76
C THR A 488 18.61 -21.71 3.43
N ASN A 489 17.83 -21.29 2.43
CA ASN A 489 17.70 -21.99 1.14
C ASN A 489 17.97 -21.11 -0.08
N ASP A 490 18.62 -19.95 0.06
CA ASP A 490 18.81 -18.99 -1.04
C ASP A 490 19.33 -19.64 -2.33
N MET A 491 20.34 -20.50 -2.22
CA MET A 491 20.94 -21.20 -3.37
C MET A 491 19.94 -22.07 -4.15
N ARG A 492 18.89 -22.56 -3.48
CA ARG A 492 17.84 -23.41 -4.07
C ARG A 492 16.72 -22.59 -4.69
N ASP A 493 16.57 -21.33 -4.27
CA ASP A 493 15.52 -20.45 -4.73
C ASP A 493 15.91 -19.74 -6.04
N ILE A 494 17.16 -19.91 -6.51
CA ILE A 494 17.64 -19.42 -7.82
C ILE A 494 16.96 -20.22 -8.95
N PRO A 495 16.15 -19.58 -9.80
CA PRO A 495 15.44 -20.24 -10.90
C PRO A 495 16.37 -20.96 -11.89
N ASP A 496 15.93 -22.10 -12.42
CA ASP A 496 16.62 -22.85 -13.48
C ASP A 496 15.87 -22.65 -14.81
N ASP A 497 16.06 -21.47 -15.39
CA ASP A 497 15.51 -21.05 -16.68
C ASP A 497 16.62 -20.46 -17.57
N ARG A 498 16.27 -19.94 -18.75
CA ARG A 498 17.23 -19.47 -19.76
C ARG A 498 17.72 -18.02 -19.54
N GLU A 499 17.17 -17.27 -18.59
CA GLU A 499 17.60 -15.88 -18.35
C GLU A 499 18.91 -15.84 -17.56
N VAL A 500 19.77 -14.85 -17.81
CA VAL A 500 20.99 -14.67 -17.01
C VAL A 500 20.63 -14.07 -15.64
N LYS A 501 21.07 -14.73 -14.57
CA LYS A 501 20.85 -14.32 -13.17
C LYS A 501 22.12 -13.75 -12.58
N VAL A 502 21.97 -12.70 -11.78
CA VAL A 502 23.06 -12.14 -10.97
C VAL A 502 22.92 -12.66 -9.54
N VAL A 503 23.89 -13.42 -9.07
CA VAL A 503 23.89 -14.04 -7.74
C VAL A 503 24.77 -13.22 -6.82
N VAL A 504 24.17 -12.61 -5.78
CA VAL A 504 24.82 -11.60 -4.93
C VAL A 504 25.09 -12.17 -3.53
N LYS A 505 26.35 -12.25 -3.11
CA LYS A 505 26.75 -12.87 -1.83
C LYS A 505 26.73 -11.89 -0.66
N ASP A 506 26.55 -12.37 0.57
CA ASP A 506 26.69 -11.58 1.80
C ASP A 506 28.14 -11.32 2.24
N ASP A 507 29.09 -12.09 1.69
CA ASP A 507 30.54 -12.01 1.87
C ASP A 507 31.27 -12.42 0.57
N GLN A 508 32.52 -12.88 0.66
CA GLN A 508 33.32 -13.34 -0.49
C GLN A 508 32.94 -14.75 -0.94
N TRP A 509 32.83 -14.96 -2.25
CA TRP A 509 32.56 -16.29 -2.81
C TRP A 509 33.73 -17.27 -2.66
N THR A 510 33.39 -18.51 -2.33
CA THR A 510 34.33 -19.64 -2.40
C THR A 510 34.04 -20.55 -3.59
N ASN A 511 35.07 -21.28 -4.06
CA ASN A 511 34.92 -22.25 -5.15
C ASN A 511 33.81 -23.29 -4.88
N GLU A 512 33.75 -23.82 -3.64
CA GLU A 512 32.74 -24.82 -3.27
C GLU A 512 31.31 -24.26 -3.31
N GLU A 513 31.12 -22.97 -2.99
CA GLU A 513 29.81 -22.33 -3.04
C GLU A 513 29.37 -22.03 -4.47
N VAL A 514 30.28 -21.55 -5.32
CA VAL A 514 30.00 -21.32 -6.74
C VAL A 514 29.66 -22.64 -7.43
N GLU A 515 30.43 -23.71 -7.17
CA GLU A 515 30.11 -25.07 -7.65
C GLU A 515 28.70 -25.50 -7.22
N LYS A 516 28.32 -25.26 -5.95
CA LYS A 516 26.97 -25.57 -5.45
C LYS A 516 25.88 -24.77 -6.16
N VAL A 517 26.09 -23.50 -6.48
CA VAL A 517 25.10 -22.68 -7.19
C VAL A 517 24.94 -23.17 -8.64
N ILE A 518 26.05 -23.38 -9.35
CA ILE A 518 26.08 -23.86 -10.74
C ILE A 518 25.45 -25.25 -10.86
N THR A 519 25.71 -26.15 -9.91
CA THR A 519 25.18 -27.53 -9.95
C THR A 519 23.84 -27.72 -9.24
N ASN A 520 23.31 -26.66 -8.61
CA ASN A 520 22.18 -26.70 -7.69
C ASN A 520 22.35 -27.78 -6.60
N ASP A 521 23.49 -27.73 -5.90
CA ASP A 521 23.87 -28.66 -4.82
C ASP A 521 23.82 -30.12 -5.28
N GLY A 522 24.26 -30.38 -6.52
CA GLY A 522 24.28 -31.70 -7.16
C GLY A 522 22.91 -32.26 -7.57
N ARG A 523 21.82 -31.50 -7.48
CA ARG A 523 20.47 -31.93 -7.89
C ARG A 523 20.26 -31.93 -9.40
N GLY A 524 21.15 -31.25 -10.12
CA GLY A 524 21.06 -31.05 -11.55
C GLY A 524 20.36 -29.73 -11.85
N ARG A 525 21.15 -28.73 -12.24
CA ARG A 525 20.72 -27.53 -12.96
C ARG A 525 20.90 -27.78 -14.45
N GLU A 526 19.92 -27.42 -15.27
CA GLU A 526 19.98 -27.53 -16.72
C GLU A 526 20.74 -26.34 -17.32
N TRP A 527 20.34 -25.12 -16.98
CA TRP A 527 20.91 -23.88 -17.53
C TRP A 527 22.03 -23.39 -16.61
N ARG A 528 23.19 -24.04 -16.71
CA ARG A 528 24.33 -23.81 -15.82
C ARG A 528 25.13 -22.56 -16.18
N ASN A 529 25.09 -22.16 -17.45
CA ASN A 529 25.83 -21.02 -17.98
C ASN A 529 24.95 -19.77 -18.08
N THR A 530 24.17 -19.51 -17.03
CA THR A 530 23.27 -18.35 -16.94
C THR A 530 23.45 -17.64 -15.59
N LEU A 531 24.63 -17.70 -14.99
CA LEU A 531 24.90 -17.26 -13.63
C LEU A 531 26.11 -16.33 -13.61
N VAL A 532 25.93 -15.12 -13.10
CA VAL A 532 26.99 -14.14 -12.87
C VAL A 532 27.11 -13.90 -11.37
N PHE A 533 28.32 -13.94 -10.83
CA PHE A 533 28.55 -13.93 -9.38
C PHE A 533 29.08 -12.57 -8.91
N VAL A 534 28.37 -11.95 -7.97
CA VAL A 534 28.70 -10.65 -7.39
C VAL A 534 28.95 -10.79 -5.89
N GLN A 535 29.89 -10.02 -5.38
CA GLN A 535 30.28 -10.00 -3.96
C GLN A 535 30.58 -8.57 -3.47
N PRO A 536 30.64 -8.34 -2.14
CA PRO A 536 31.14 -7.09 -1.57
C PRO A 536 32.58 -6.79 -2.01
N SER A 537 32.95 -5.51 -2.14
CA SER A 537 34.33 -5.15 -2.49
C SER A 537 35.31 -5.40 -1.34
N GLY A 538 36.43 -6.05 -1.64
CA GLY A 538 37.47 -6.44 -0.68
C GLY A 538 36.95 -7.42 0.39
N ASP A 539 37.60 -7.46 1.56
CA ASP A 539 37.29 -8.44 2.62
C ASP A 539 36.05 -8.09 3.48
N LYS A 540 35.07 -7.36 2.95
CA LYS A 540 33.88 -6.93 3.69
C LYS A 540 32.81 -8.03 3.70
N ALA A 541 32.02 -8.09 4.78
CA ALA A 541 30.93 -9.04 4.94
C ALA A 541 29.73 -8.43 5.69
N ILE A 542 28.54 -8.98 5.45
CA ILE A 542 27.29 -8.66 6.14
C ILE A 542 27.03 -9.72 7.21
N GLU A 543 27.55 -9.46 8.41
CA GLU A 543 27.47 -10.38 9.55
C GLU A 543 26.99 -9.70 10.84
N SER A 544 26.67 -10.51 11.85
CA SER A 544 26.21 -10.04 13.17
C SER A 544 27.21 -9.05 13.79
N GLY A 545 26.71 -7.94 14.32
CA GLY A 545 27.54 -6.88 14.93
C GLY A 545 28.10 -5.87 13.92
N THR A 546 27.77 -6.01 12.64
CA THR A 546 27.99 -4.95 11.65
C THR A 546 26.82 -3.97 11.63
N ARG A 547 27.10 -2.72 11.21
CA ARG A 547 26.08 -1.66 11.09
C ARG A 547 24.89 -2.05 10.19
N TYR A 548 25.11 -2.90 9.18
CA TYR A 548 24.07 -3.35 8.25
C TYR A 548 22.97 -4.15 8.97
N ILE A 549 23.38 -5.10 9.81
CA ILE A 549 22.44 -5.91 10.60
C ILE A 549 21.75 -5.07 11.66
N ASP A 550 22.46 -4.14 12.32
CA ASP A 550 21.86 -3.28 13.34
C ASP A 550 20.81 -2.32 12.74
N LYS A 551 21.08 -1.75 11.56
CA LYS A 551 20.10 -0.95 10.80
C LYS A 551 18.90 -1.79 10.36
N ALA A 552 19.13 -2.98 9.82
CA ALA A 552 18.06 -3.90 9.44
C ALA A 552 17.17 -4.30 10.64
N ARG A 553 17.77 -4.58 11.81
CA ARG A 553 17.01 -4.80 13.06
C ARG A 553 16.20 -3.59 13.47
N TYR A 554 16.75 -2.38 13.34
CA TYR A 554 16.04 -1.15 13.65
C TYR A 554 14.84 -0.93 12.71
N ILE A 555 15.01 -1.16 11.41
CA ILE A 555 13.95 -1.05 10.39
C ILE A 555 12.82 -2.05 10.66
N GLU A 556 13.16 -3.32 10.90
CA GLU A 556 12.17 -4.35 11.20
C GLU A 556 11.50 -4.11 12.57
N GLY A 557 12.27 -3.68 13.58
CA GLY A 557 11.73 -3.26 14.87
C GLY A 557 10.73 -2.12 14.73
N ALA A 558 11.02 -1.12 13.89
CA ALA A 558 10.10 -0.02 13.61
C ALA A 558 8.83 -0.51 12.90
N ARG A 559 8.94 -1.48 11.98
CA ARG A 559 7.80 -2.11 11.32
C ARG A 559 6.91 -2.87 12.31
N GLN A 560 7.50 -3.62 13.24
CA GLN A 560 6.78 -4.33 14.30
C GLN A 560 6.06 -3.37 15.24
N VAL A 561 6.69 -2.26 15.64
CA VAL A 561 6.04 -1.22 16.46
C VAL A 561 4.88 -0.59 15.71
N LEU A 562 5.04 -0.24 14.42
CA LEU A 562 3.98 0.36 13.60
C LEU A 562 2.76 -0.57 13.37
N ALA A 563 2.92 -1.88 13.59
CA ALA A 563 1.81 -2.84 13.53
C ALA A 563 0.81 -2.67 14.69
N ASP A 564 1.20 -2.02 15.80
CA ASP A 564 0.30 -1.72 16.91
C ASP A 564 -0.61 -0.52 16.58
N GLU A 565 -1.86 -0.79 16.20
CA GLU A 565 -2.87 0.22 15.87
C GLU A 565 -3.28 1.12 17.05
N SER A 566 -2.88 0.79 18.29
CA SER A 566 -3.19 1.60 19.47
C SER A 566 -2.26 2.79 19.68
N LEU A 567 -1.14 2.85 18.94
CA LEU A 567 -0.16 3.94 19.01
C LEU A 567 -0.75 5.28 18.56
N ASP A 568 -0.34 6.35 19.25
CA ASP A 568 -0.68 7.71 18.88
C ASP A 568 -0.21 8.06 17.45
N ASN A 569 -1.03 8.80 16.69
CA ASN A 569 -0.75 9.11 15.29
C ASN A 569 0.53 9.93 15.09
N GLU A 570 0.88 10.82 16.03
CA GLU A 570 2.10 11.63 15.96
C GLU A 570 3.33 10.75 16.20
N ILE A 571 3.25 9.80 17.14
CA ILE A 571 4.28 8.79 17.38
C ILE A 571 4.46 7.92 16.13
N ARG A 572 3.36 7.41 15.55
CA ARG A 572 3.39 6.61 14.31
C ARG A 572 4.08 7.37 13.17
N ALA A 573 3.75 8.64 12.97
CA ALA A 573 4.39 9.47 11.95
C ALA A 573 5.90 9.68 12.22
N SER A 574 6.28 9.88 13.48
CA SER A 574 7.70 9.97 13.86
C SER A 574 8.45 8.66 13.60
N ILE A 575 7.86 7.51 13.93
CA ILE A 575 8.47 6.19 13.69
C ILE A 575 8.62 5.93 12.19
N GLN A 576 7.60 6.29 11.38
CA GLN A 576 7.69 6.19 9.92
C GLN A 576 8.86 7.01 9.37
N GLY A 577 9.00 8.27 9.78
CA GLY A 577 10.11 9.11 9.35
C GLY A 577 11.48 8.56 9.77
N MET A 578 11.61 8.05 10.99
CA MET A 578 12.85 7.41 11.46
C MET A 578 13.17 6.13 10.66
N ARG A 579 12.16 5.31 10.36
CA ARG A 579 12.33 4.10 9.56
C ARG A 579 12.78 4.45 8.15
N GLU A 580 12.10 5.37 7.47
CA GLU A 580 12.45 5.81 6.11
C GLU A 580 13.87 6.38 6.04
N GLN A 581 14.32 7.11 7.06
CA GLN A 581 15.70 7.58 7.13
C GLN A 581 16.69 6.40 7.17
N GLU A 582 16.46 5.43 8.05
CA GLU A 582 17.34 4.26 8.19
C GLU A 582 17.31 3.35 6.95
N GLU A 583 16.15 3.22 6.29
CA GLU A 583 16.01 2.51 5.00
C GLU A 583 16.87 3.18 3.91
N ASN A 584 16.88 4.50 3.82
CA ASN A 584 17.71 5.24 2.87
C ASN A 584 19.20 5.10 3.19
N GLU A 585 19.59 5.27 4.46
CA GLU A 585 20.99 5.10 4.87
C GLU A 585 21.48 3.68 4.62
N LEU A 586 20.70 2.64 4.94
CA LEU A 586 21.06 1.25 4.65
C LEU A 586 21.23 1.02 3.15
N ARG A 587 20.34 1.57 2.31
CA ARG A 587 20.45 1.48 0.85
C ARG A 587 21.75 2.09 0.33
N GLU A 588 22.09 3.31 0.75
CA GLU A 588 23.35 3.98 0.37
C GLU A 588 24.57 3.18 0.83
N GLU A 589 24.54 2.63 2.05
CA GLU A 589 25.65 1.85 2.59
C GLU A 589 25.84 0.51 1.87
N LEU A 590 24.76 -0.15 1.41
CA LEU A 590 24.82 -1.37 0.61
C LEU A 590 25.30 -1.10 -0.82
N GLN A 591 24.87 0.01 -1.43
CA GLN A 591 25.38 0.43 -2.75
C GLN A 591 26.89 0.70 -2.73
N LEU A 592 27.43 1.21 -1.62
CA LEU A 592 28.87 1.41 -1.42
C LEU A 592 29.61 0.13 -0.98
N LEU A 593 28.87 -0.89 -0.53
CA LEU A 593 29.45 -2.15 -0.08
C LEU A 593 29.75 -3.07 -1.27
N TYR A 594 28.80 -3.17 -2.20
CA TYR A 594 28.92 -4.00 -3.39
C TYR A 594 29.68 -3.28 -4.50
N GLY A 595 30.56 -4.01 -5.15
CA GLY A 595 31.37 -3.46 -6.22
C GLY A 595 32.26 -4.47 -6.93
N GLU A 596 32.18 -5.78 -6.65
CA GLU A 596 33.00 -6.78 -7.34
C GLU A 596 32.15 -7.85 -8.02
N VAL A 597 32.54 -8.23 -9.24
CA VAL A 597 32.03 -9.38 -10.01
C VAL A 597 33.15 -10.37 -10.25
N LEU A 598 32.85 -11.67 -10.19
CA LEU A 598 33.81 -12.72 -10.51
C LEU A 598 33.88 -12.91 -12.02
N ASP A 599 34.98 -12.49 -12.64
CA ASP A 599 35.22 -12.70 -14.07
C ASP A 599 36.05 -13.96 -14.31
N GLY A 600 35.63 -14.79 -15.27
CA GLY A 600 36.29 -16.03 -15.66
C GLY A 600 35.47 -16.83 -16.66
N ASN A 601 36.16 -17.45 -17.64
CA ASN A 601 35.51 -18.21 -18.72
C ASN A 601 34.86 -19.52 -18.26
N ASP A 602 35.36 -20.13 -17.20
CA ASP A 602 34.82 -21.36 -16.61
C ASP A 602 35.04 -21.32 -15.09
N LEU A 603 34.02 -20.83 -14.38
CA LEU A 603 34.04 -20.75 -12.92
C LEU A 603 33.83 -22.11 -12.25
N LEU A 604 33.40 -23.14 -12.97
CA LEU A 604 33.12 -24.47 -12.42
C LEU A 604 34.38 -25.33 -12.37
N ASN A 605 35.15 -25.41 -13.46
CA ASN A 605 36.33 -26.28 -13.53
C ASN A 605 37.65 -25.52 -13.40
N ASP A 606 37.69 -24.22 -13.71
CA ASP A 606 38.92 -23.42 -13.80
C ASP A 606 38.95 -22.20 -12.84
N TRP A 607 38.45 -22.38 -11.61
CA TRP A 607 38.46 -21.36 -10.54
C TRP A 607 39.81 -20.63 -10.34
N GLY A 608 40.94 -21.30 -10.63
CA GLY A 608 42.28 -20.70 -10.51
C GLY A 608 42.58 -19.58 -11.51
N GLN A 609 41.77 -19.40 -12.56
CA GLN A 609 41.85 -18.29 -13.51
C GLN A 609 40.83 -17.16 -13.22
N MET A 610 39.93 -17.36 -12.24
CA MET A 610 38.95 -16.34 -11.84
C MET A 610 39.66 -15.10 -11.29
N THR A 611 39.18 -13.92 -11.69
CA THR A 611 39.65 -12.63 -11.18
C THR A 611 38.46 -11.78 -10.75
N PRO A 612 38.40 -11.32 -9.48
CA PRO A 612 37.43 -10.31 -9.08
C PRO A 612 37.71 -9.01 -9.83
N MET A 613 36.68 -8.46 -10.48
CA MET A 613 36.74 -7.17 -11.18
C MET A 613 35.79 -6.18 -10.52
N GLU A 614 36.22 -4.92 -10.42
CA GLU A 614 35.35 -3.86 -9.94
C GLU A 614 34.20 -3.62 -10.94
N LEU A 615 32.97 -3.51 -10.43
CA LEU A 615 31.74 -3.37 -11.23
C LEU A 615 31.73 -2.07 -12.04
N ASP A 616 32.37 -1.01 -11.56
CA ASP A 616 32.51 0.28 -12.27
C ASP A 616 33.45 0.19 -13.49
N VAL A 617 34.31 -0.84 -13.52
CA VAL A 617 35.17 -1.16 -14.67
C VAL A 617 34.46 -2.16 -15.59
N TYR A 618 33.75 -3.13 -15.00
CA TYR A 618 33.10 -4.21 -15.72
C TYR A 618 31.83 -3.76 -16.46
N VAL A 619 30.98 -2.96 -15.81
CA VAL A 619 29.72 -2.46 -16.36
C VAL A 619 29.92 -1.07 -16.95
N HIS A 620 29.59 -0.89 -18.22
CA HIS A 620 29.80 0.38 -18.92
C HIS A 620 28.64 1.38 -18.83
N ASP A 621 27.48 0.93 -18.35
CA ASP A 621 26.27 1.74 -18.18
C ASP A 621 26.22 2.46 -16.82
N GLU A 622 25.49 3.59 -16.74
CA GLU A 622 25.46 4.47 -15.54
C GLU A 622 24.90 3.79 -14.26
N ALA A 623 24.19 2.67 -14.38
CA ALA A 623 23.64 1.92 -13.25
C ALA A 623 24.39 0.59 -13.08
N GLU A 624 25.61 0.66 -12.57
CA GLU A 624 26.58 -0.45 -12.48
C GLU A 624 26.08 -1.65 -11.65
N LEU A 625 25.28 -1.39 -10.61
CA LEU A 625 24.70 -2.44 -9.76
C LEU A 625 23.44 -3.08 -10.38
N ASN A 626 22.92 -2.57 -11.49
CA ASN A 626 21.72 -3.15 -12.08
C ASN A 626 22.02 -4.54 -12.67
N ALA A 627 21.25 -5.55 -12.25
CA ALA A 627 21.47 -6.93 -12.63
C ALA A 627 21.39 -7.17 -14.15
N SER A 628 20.53 -6.45 -14.87
CA SER A 628 20.46 -6.53 -16.33
C SER A 628 21.73 -5.98 -16.97
N ASN A 629 22.23 -4.82 -16.52
CA ASN A 629 23.48 -4.24 -17.05
C ASN A 629 24.70 -5.14 -16.76
N ILE A 630 24.74 -5.77 -15.57
CA ILE A 630 25.79 -6.74 -15.21
C ILE A 630 25.72 -7.97 -16.12
N ALA A 631 24.52 -8.52 -16.35
CA ALA A 631 24.32 -9.66 -17.24
C ALA A 631 24.68 -9.34 -18.70
N ASP A 632 24.29 -8.16 -19.19
CA ASP A 632 24.63 -7.68 -20.53
C ASP A 632 26.16 -7.52 -20.68
N SER A 633 26.84 -7.03 -19.64
CA SER A 633 28.30 -6.87 -19.64
C SER A 633 29.04 -8.22 -19.55
N ALA A 634 28.42 -9.24 -18.95
CA ALA A 634 28.93 -10.60 -18.92
C ALA A 634 28.72 -11.38 -20.22
N SER A 635 27.91 -10.84 -21.12
CA SER A 635 27.60 -11.48 -22.38
C SER A 635 28.77 -11.40 -23.36
N ALA A 636 29.03 -12.49 -24.05
CA ALA A 636 30.13 -12.60 -24.98
C ALA A 636 29.91 -11.80 -26.27
N ASP A 637 31.00 -11.30 -26.84
CA ASP A 637 30.95 -10.66 -28.16
C ASP A 637 30.63 -11.70 -29.26
N PRO A 638 29.90 -11.32 -30.33
CA PRO A 638 29.60 -12.22 -31.44
C PRO A 638 30.79 -12.96 -32.06
N PHE A 639 32.01 -12.43 -32.00
CA PHE A 639 33.20 -13.13 -32.50
C PHE A 639 33.62 -14.30 -31.61
N ASP A 640 33.47 -14.16 -30.28
CA ASP A 640 33.78 -15.23 -29.34
C ASP A 640 32.78 -16.38 -29.52
N LEU A 641 31.48 -16.07 -29.63
CA LEU A 641 30.43 -17.05 -29.95
C LEU A 641 30.74 -17.81 -31.24
N GLN A 642 31.09 -17.10 -32.32
CA GLN A 642 31.41 -17.70 -33.63
C GLN A 642 32.50 -18.77 -33.56
N SER A 643 33.48 -18.59 -32.67
CA SER A 643 34.61 -19.52 -32.55
C SER A 643 34.22 -20.90 -32.02
N HIS A 644 33.09 -21.01 -31.31
CA HIS A 644 32.60 -22.25 -30.70
C HIS A 644 31.46 -22.92 -31.48
N VAL A 645 30.74 -22.18 -32.34
CA VAL A 645 29.55 -22.69 -33.05
C VAL A 645 29.85 -23.99 -33.81
N TRP A 646 30.94 -24.05 -34.57
CA TRP A 646 31.22 -25.22 -35.40
C TRP A 646 31.40 -26.49 -34.57
N ASP A 647 32.16 -26.41 -33.49
CA ASP A 647 32.43 -27.56 -32.63
C ASP A 647 31.13 -28.05 -31.95
N ILE A 648 30.24 -27.13 -31.56
CA ILE A 648 28.91 -27.44 -31.03
C ILE A 648 28.04 -28.11 -32.10
N ALA A 649 27.94 -27.50 -33.28
CA ALA A 649 27.09 -27.98 -34.37
C ALA A 649 27.56 -29.36 -34.87
N GLU A 650 28.86 -29.56 -35.04
CA GLU A 650 29.47 -30.83 -35.48
C GLU A 650 29.16 -31.93 -34.46
N ASP A 651 29.41 -31.71 -33.17
CA ASP A 651 29.13 -32.71 -32.12
C ASP A 651 27.63 -33.04 -32.01
N LEU A 652 26.74 -32.05 -32.10
CA LEU A 652 25.30 -32.28 -32.04
C LEU A 652 24.79 -33.01 -33.29
N LEU A 653 25.26 -32.65 -34.49
CA LEU A 653 24.91 -33.31 -35.75
C LEU A 653 25.40 -34.76 -35.76
N GLU A 654 26.63 -35.05 -35.32
CA GLU A 654 27.14 -36.43 -35.22
C GLU A 654 26.28 -37.32 -34.30
N ARG A 655 25.67 -36.73 -33.27
CA ARG A 655 24.85 -37.45 -32.29
C ARG A 655 23.39 -37.61 -32.72
N ARG A 656 22.82 -36.62 -33.41
CA ARG A 656 21.38 -36.51 -33.68
C ARG A 656 21.00 -36.60 -35.16
N GLY A 657 21.92 -36.41 -36.08
CA GLY A 657 21.69 -36.33 -37.53
C GLY A 657 21.16 -34.96 -37.97
N GLU A 658 20.13 -34.45 -37.30
CA GLU A 658 19.57 -33.11 -37.51
C GLU A 658 19.51 -32.32 -36.21
N ILE A 659 19.73 -31.01 -36.28
CA ILE A 659 19.71 -30.09 -35.14
C ILE A 659 19.04 -28.78 -35.52
N SER A 660 18.53 -28.01 -34.57
CA SER A 660 18.08 -26.63 -34.82
C SER A 660 19.15 -25.60 -34.42
N VAL A 661 19.02 -24.36 -34.88
CA VAL A 661 19.87 -23.26 -34.36
C VAL A 661 19.57 -23.01 -32.88
N GLU A 662 18.32 -23.23 -32.43
CA GLU A 662 17.93 -23.21 -31.02
C GLU A 662 18.75 -24.24 -30.20
N ASP A 663 19.01 -25.45 -30.71
CA ASP A 663 19.84 -26.44 -30.01
C ASP A 663 21.27 -25.93 -29.74
N ILE A 664 21.84 -25.16 -30.66
CA ILE A 664 23.16 -24.54 -30.50
C ILE A 664 23.09 -23.47 -29.39
N TYR A 665 22.05 -22.62 -29.40
CA TYR A 665 21.81 -21.64 -28.34
C TYR A 665 21.64 -22.29 -26.97
N GLU A 666 20.84 -23.36 -26.88
CA GLU A 666 20.67 -24.12 -25.64
C GLU A 666 22.00 -24.70 -25.15
N GLN A 667 22.87 -25.15 -26.04
CA GLN A 667 24.18 -25.68 -25.65
C GLN A 667 25.05 -24.60 -25.00
N PHE A 668 25.05 -23.37 -25.53
CA PHE A 668 25.74 -22.24 -24.89
C PHE A 668 25.21 -21.97 -23.47
N LEU A 669 23.90 -22.09 -23.23
CA LEU A 669 23.31 -21.88 -21.90
C LEU A 669 23.54 -23.05 -20.92
N ARG A 670 23.74 -24.27 -21.44
CA ARG A 670 23.90 -25.49 -20.62
C ARG A 670 25.33 -25.74 -20.17
N ASP A 671 26.30 -25.35 -20.99
CA ASP A 671 27.72 -25.68 -20.80
C ASP A 671 28.48 -24.50 -20.18
N PRO A 672 28.91 -24.59 -18.91
CA PRO A 672 29.65 -23.52 -18.24
C PRO A 672 31.06 -23.30 -18.80
N ASP A 673 31.56 -24.20 -19.66
CA ASP A 673 32.86 -24.05 -20.34
C ASP A 673 32.74 -23.13 -21.56
N LEU A 674 31.52 -22.80 -21.97
CA LEU A 674 31.22 -21.92 -23.10
C LEU A 674 30.99 -20.48 -22.62
N PRO A 675 31.23 -19.47 -23.45
CA PRO A 675 30.94 -18.09 -23.11
C PRO A 675 29.43 -17.83 -23.00
N ILE A 676 29.00 -16.99 -22.06
CA ILE A 676 27.58 -16.66 -21.84
C ILE A 676 27.02 -15.94 -23.07
N PRO A 677 25.98 -16.46 -23.73
CA PRO A 677 25.40 -15.81 -24.92
C PRO A 677 24.52 -14.62 -24.49
N GLY A 678 24.70 -13.47 -25.13
CA GLY A 678 23.87 -12.28 -24.83
C GLY A 678 22.41 -12.44 -25.25
N SER A 679 22.17 -12.98 -26.44
CA SER A 679 20.83 -13.33 -26.88
C SER A 679 20.82 -14.50 -27.84
N ALA A 680 19.67 -15.16 -27.97
CA ALA A 680 19.44 -16.18 -28.98
C ALA A 680 19.72 -15.64 -30.40
N ASN A 681 19.45 -14.36 -30.66
CA ASN A 681 19.73 -13.73 -31.94
C ASN A 681 21.23 -13.53 -32.19
N ASP A 682 22.03 -13.29 -31.16
CA ASP A 682 23.48 -13.20 -31.29
C ASP A 682 24.09 -14.57 -31.66
N VAL A 683 23.58 -15.65 -31.04
CA VAL A 683 23.96 -17.02 -31.42
C VAL A 683 23.48 -17.36 -32.83
N LEU A 684 22.27 -16.98 -33.24
CA LEU A 684 21.80 -17.14 -34.61
C LEU A 684 22.72 -16.45 -35.62
N ASN A 685 23.06 -15.17 -35.36
CA ASN A 685 23.96 -14.41 -36.23
C ASN A 685 25.37 -15.00 -36.26
N ALA A 686 25.87 -15.49 -35.13
CA ALA A 686 27.14 -16.21 -35.05
C ALA A 686 27.06 -17.52 -35.85
N THR A 687 25.94 -18.23 -35.77
CA THR A 687 25.71 -19.51 -36.45
C THR A 687 25.73 -19.36 -37.96
N VAL A 688 24.96 -18.41 -38.50
CA VAL A 688 24.90 -18.12 -39.94
C VAL A 688 26.29 -17.78 -40.49
N LYS A 689 27.12 -17.05 -39.73
CA LYS A 689 28.48 -16.69 -40.15
C LYS A 689 29.48 -17.84 -40.03
N ALA A 690 29.43 -18.59 -38.94
CA ALA A 690 30.41 -19.64 -38.65
C ALA A 690 30.20 -20.89 -39.52
N LEU A 691 28.96 -21.14 -39.95
CA LEU A 691 28.60 -22.32 -40.75
C LEU A 691 28.57 -22.07 -42.28
N SER A 692 28.74 -20.84 -42.76
CA SER A 692 28.57 -20.50 -44.18
C SER A 692 29.51 -21.24 -45.15
N ASP A 693 30.68 -21.66 -44.68
CA ASP A 693 31.68 -22.42 -45.45
C ASP A 693 31.79 -23.89 -45.00
N LYS A 694 30.80 -24.38 -44.26
CA LYS A 694 30.78 -25.74 -43.69
C LYS A 694 29.81 -26.64 -44.50
N PRO A 695 30.01 -27.96 -44.49
CA PRO A 695 29.17 -28.90 -45.25
C PRO A 695 27.82 -29.15 -44.55
N VAL A 696 27.05 -28.08 -44.35
CA VAL A 696 25.77 -28.09 -43.63
C VAL A 696 24.71 -27.43 -44.53
N LEU A 697 23.53 -28.03 -44.58
CA LEU A 697 22.36 -27.47 -45.25
C LEU A 697 21.36 -26.97 -44.22
N ALA A 698 20.65 -25.89 -44.54
CA ALA A 698 19.49 -25.45 -43.78
C ALA A 698 18.22 -26.01 -44.42
N ARG A 699 17.26 -26.45 -43.60
CA ARG A 699 15.93 -26.88 -44.02
C ARG A 699 14.87 -26.04 -43.32
N ASP A 700 13.97 -25.47 -44.11
CA ASP A 700 12.76 -24.80 -43.65
C ASP A 700 11.52 -25.31 -44.40
N THR A 701 10.39 -24.59 -44.32
CA THR A 701 9.14 -24.96 -45.02
C THR A 701 9.25 -24.97 -46.54
N GLY A 702 10.25 -24.30 -47.12
CA GLY A 702 10.54 -24.29 -48.55
C GLY A 702 11.51 -25.39 -49.00
N GLY A 703 11.92 -26.29 -48.09
CA GLY A 703 12.87 -27.36 -48.34
C GLY A 703 14.31 -27.01 -47.96
N PHE A 704 15.26 -27.71 -48.57
CA PHE A 704 16.69 -27.53 -48.31
C PHE A 704 17.29 -26.33 -49.06
N ARG A 705 18.22 -25.64 -48.41
CA ARG A 705 19.06 -24.58 -48.95
C ARG A 705 20.50 -24.70 -48.45
N ASP A 706 21.45 -24.32 -49.30
CA ASP A 706 22.88 -24.23 -48.99
C ASP A 706 23.29 -22.87 -48.40
N ASP A 707 22.46 -21.83 -48.59
CA ASP A 707 22.62 -20.53 -47.95
C ASP A 707 21.87 -20.46 -46.61
N LEU A 708 22.60 -20.19 -45.54
CA LEU A 708 22.06 -20.01 -44.19
C LEU A 708 21.45 -18.62 -43.98
N SER A 709 21.54 -17.70 -44.95
CA SER A 709 20.93 -16.38 -44.83
C SER A 709 19.40 -16.46 -44.69
N GLY A 710 18.83 -15.65 -43.81
CA GLY A 710 17.39 -15.69 -43.50
C GLY A 710 16.97 -16.84 -42.57
N SER A 711 17.92 -17.57 -41.98
CA SER A 711 17.62 -18.56 -40.94
C SER A 711 17.02 -17.92 -39.68
N SER A 712 16.19 -18.71 -39.01
CA SER A 712 15.60 -18.45 -37.69
C SER A 712 16.12 -19.48 -36.67
N LEU A 713 15.74 -19.35 -35.41
CA LEU A 713 16.10 -20.32 -34.37
C LEU A 713 15.57 -21.74 -34.67
N ASP A 714 14.38 -21.83 -35.29
CA ASP A 714 13.76 -23.09 -35.68
C ASP A 714 14.35 -23.71 -36.96
N THR A 715 15.30 -23.04 -37.62
CA THR A 715 15.92 -23.58 -38.84
C THR A 715 16.66 -24.87 -38.52
N VAL A 716 16.31 -25.94 -39.23
CA VAL A 716 16.94 -27.25 -39.07
C VAL A 716 18.21 -27.28 -39.90
N LEU A 717 19.28 -27.78 -39.31
CA LEU A 717 20.59 -27.97 -39.89
C LEU A 717 20.84 -29.48 -40.04
N VAL A 718 21.35 -29.88 -41.21
CA VAL A 718 21.74 -31.27 -41.50
C VAL A 718 23.09 -31.31 -42.20
N GLN A 719 23.80 -32.44 -42.14
CA GLN A 719 25.01 -32.62 -42.93
C GLN A 719 24.65 -32.74 -44.41
N GLN A 720 25.41 -32.03 -45.26
CA GLN A 720 25.18 -32.06 -46.71
C GLN A 720 25.33 -33.47 -47.31
N ASP A 721 26.19 -34.30 -46.73
CA ASP A 721 26.46 -35.66 -47.21
C ASP A 721 25.33 -36.66 -46.91
N ASP A 722 24.37 -36.30 -46.05
CA ASP A 722 23.24 -37.15 -45.64
C ASP A 722 21.97 -36.90 -46.47
N VAL A 723 21.99 -35.95 -47.42
CA VAL A 723 20.84 -35.57 -48.24
C VAL A 723 21.07 -35.94 -49.71
N ASP A 724 20.12 -36.66 -50.31
CA ASP A 724 20.16 -37.06 -51.72
C ASP A 724 19.70 -35.92 -52.64
N VAL A 725 20.48 -35.60 -53.67
CA VAL A 725 20.16 -34.51 -54.61
C VAL A 725 19.44 -35.06 -55.85
N TRP A 726 18.19 -34.64 -56.08
CA TRP A 726 17.33 -35.12 -57.16
C TRP A 726 17.14 -34.07 -58.26
N GLY A 727 17.23 -34.53 -59.52
CA GLY A 727 16.87 -33.75 -60.70
C GLY A 727 15.59 -34.24 -61.38
N VAL A 728 15.34 -33.74 -62.60
CA VAL A 728 14.14 -34.11 -63.39
C VAL A 728 14.08 -35.61 -63.68
N ASP A 729 15.23 -36.26 -63.89
CA ASP A 729 15.29 -37.69 -64.23
C ASP A 729 14.92 -38.57 -63.03
N ASP A 730 15.32 -38.17 -61.81
CA ASP A 730 15.02 -38.89 -60.57
C ASP A 730 13.53 -38.78 -60.21
N VAL A 731 12.96 -37.58 -60.32
CA VAL A 731 11.51 -37.35 -60.13
C VAL A 731 10.67 -38.12 -61.16
N GLU A 732 11.10 -38.17 -62.42
CA GLU A 732 10.42 -38.97 -63.46
C GLU A 732 10.47 -40.47 -63.12
N GLN A 733 11.61 -40.97 -62.61
CA GLN A 733 11.76 -42.36 -62.21
C GLN A 733 10.86 -42.72 -61.03
N GLU A 734 10.75 -41.83 -60.03
CA GLU A 734 9.86 -42.01 -58.87
C GLU A 734 8.39 -42.07 -59.30
N LEU A 735 7.95 -41.16 -60.18
CA LEU A 735 6.59 -41.20 -60.73
C LEU A 735 6.30 -42.55 -61.43
N ARG A 736 7.24 -43.03 -62.26
CA ARG A 736 7.09 -44.34 -62.94
C ARG A 736 7.03 -45.50 -61.94
N GLN A 737 7.81 -45.44 -60.87
CA GLN A 737 7.79 -46.46 -59.82
C GLN A 737 6.43 -46.49 -59.12
N ARG A 738 5.86 -45.33 -58.79
CA ARG A 738 4.53 -45.22 -58.18
C ARG A 738 3.43 -45.81 -59.07
N PHE A 739 3.35 -45.37 -60.33
CA PHE A 739 2.39 -45.94 -61.29
C PHE A 739 2.60 -47.45 -61.50
N GLY A 740 3.86 -47.91 -61.60
CA GLY A 740 4.19 -49.34 -61.70
C GLY A 740 3.85 -50.18 -60.47
N SER A 741 3.65 -49.54 -59.31
CA SER A 741 3.30 -50.19 -58.04
C SER A 741 1.80 -50.27 -57.77
N GLY A 742 0.96 -49.73 -58.66
CA GLY A 742 -0.50 -49.82 -58.60
C GLY A 742 -1.22 -48.48 -58.42
N THR A 743 -0.51 -47.35 -58.35
CA THR A 743 -1.13 -46.03 -58.41
C THR A 743 -1.70 -45.79 -59.80
N THR A 744 -2.96 -45.36 -59.90
CA THR A 744 -3.68 -45.11 -61.17
C THR A 744 -3.91 -43.62 -61.42
N ALA A 745 -3.87 -42.80 -60.37
CA ALA A 745 -3.97 -41.35 -60.40
C ALA A 745 -3.09 -40.72 -59.31
N LEU A 746 -2.49 -39.57 -59.60
CA LEU A 746 -1.64 -38.82 -58.66
C LEU A 746 -1.89 -37.32 -58.81
N ASP A 747 -2.21 -36.64 -57.71
CA ASP A 747 -2.33 -35.19 -57.65
C ASP A 747 -0.95 -34.54 -57.71
N ILE A 748 -0.78 -33.59 -58.62
CA ILE A 748 0.54 -33.01 -58.91
C ILE A 748 1.01 -32.13 -57.75
N GLY A 749 0.11 -31.35 -57.14
CA GLY A 749 0.44 -30.46 -56.04
C GLY A 749 0.79 -31.22 -54.77
N ASP A 750 0.03 -32.28 -54.45
CA ASP A 750 0.34 -33.13 -53.29
C ASP A 750 1.70 -33.81 -53.43
N PHE A 751 2.06 -34.28 -54.64
CA PHE A 751 3.36 -34.88 -54.90
C PHE A 751 4.51 -33.87 -54.89
N GLU A 752 4.29 -32.66 -55.40
CA GLU A 752 5.24 -31.55 -55.32
C GLU A 752 5.54 -31.20 -53.86
N LEU A 753 4.51 -31.12 -53.02
CA LEU A 753 4.65 -30.85 -51.58
C LEU A 753 5.37 -32.00 -50.86
N GLU A 754 5.01 -33.25 -51.15
CA GLU A 754 5.64 -34.43 -50.57
C GLU A 754 7.16 -34.45 -50.81
N LEU A 755 7.62 -34.06 -52.00
CA LEU A 755 9.05 -33.98 -52.32
C LEU A 755 9.77 -32.82 -51.63
N VAL A 756 9.09 -31.70 -51.35
CA VAL A 756 9.68 -30.55 -50.65
C VAL A 756 9.77 -30.79 -49.15
N GLU A 757 8.80 -31.50 -48.59
CA GLU A 757 8.76 -31.89 -47.17
C GLU A 757 9.64 -33.10 -46.84
N ASP A 758 10.11 -33.84 -47.86
CA ASP A 758 10.98 -34.98 -47.66
C ASP A 758 12.33 -34.55 -47.07
N GLY A 759 12.59 -35.01 -45.85
CA GLY A 759 13.78 -34.67 -45.10
C GLY A 759 15.07 -35.34 -45.57
N GLU A 760 15.01 -36.20 -46.58
CA GLU A 760 16.16 -36.90 -47.14
C GLU A 760 16.50 -36.45 -48.57
N ILE A 761 15.64 -35.63 -49.20
CA ILE A 761 15.76 -35.27 -50.62
C ILE A 761 15.90 -33.76 -50.80
N TRP A 762 16.90 -33.34 -51.57
CA TRP A 762 17.05 -31.96 -52.04
C TRP A 762 16.88 -31.88 -53.55
N ILE A 763 15.90 -31.08 -54.01
CA ILE A 763 15.70 -30.85 -55.45
C ILE A 763 16.73 -29.85 -55.99
N ASP A 764 17.49 -30.25 -57.02
CA ASP A 764 18.45 -29.37 -57.71
C ASP A 764 17.73 -28.37 -58.63
N GLY A 765 17.35 -27.23 -58.04
CA GLY A 765 16.68 -26.12 -58.71
C GLY A 765 15.32 -25.79 -58.11
N ASP A 766 14.45 -25.18 -58.91
CA ASP A 766 13.07 -24.86 -58.50
C ASP A 766 12.23 -26.15 -58.54
N SER A 767 11.72 -26.57 -57.38
CA SER A 767 11.03 -27.84 -57.19
C SER A 767 9.82 -27.99 -58.12
N HIS A 768 9.04 -26.92 -58.24
CA HIS A 768 7.91 -26.82 -59.16
C HIS A 768 8.34 -27.09 -60.61
N ASP A 769 9.37 -26.39 -61.08
CA ASP A 769 9.89 -26.55 -62.44
C ASP A 769 10.39 -27.97 -62.73
N VAL A 770 11.02 -28.62 -61.74
CA VAL A 770 11.53 -29.99 -61.86
C VAL A 770 10.38 -30.99 -61.97
N VAL A 771 9.39 -30.90 -61.07
CA VAL A 771 8.19 -31.76 -61.05
C VAL A 771 7.37 -31.58 -62.34
N MET A 772 7.12 -30.34 -62.76
CA MET A 772 6.37 -30.04 -63.99
C MET A 772 7.07 -30.58 -65.24
N ARG A 773 8.40 -30.51 -65.30
CA ARG A 773 9.16 -31.08 -66.42
C ARG A 773 9.12 -32.60 -66.44
N ALA A 774 9.21 -33.25 -65.27
CA ALA A 774 9.15 -34.71 -65.16
C ALA A 774 7.77 -35.22 -65.63
N ILE A 775 6.69 -34.63 -65.13
CA ILE A 775 5.32 -34.98 -65.52
C ILE A 775 5.07 -34.67 -67.00
N GLY A 776 5.55 -33.53 -67.49
CA GLY A 776 5.43 -33.17 -68.90
C GLY A 776 6.22 -34.08 -69.85
N ARG A 777 7.22 -34.82 -69.36
CA ARG A 777 7.89 -35.90 -70.11
C ARG A 777 7.06 -37.18 -70.06
N LEU A 778 6.52 -37.53 -68.88
CA LEU A 778 5.68 -38.71 -68.68
C LEU A 778 4.40 -38.68 -69.55
N ALA A 779 3.72 -37.54 -69.60
CA ALA A 779 2.48 -37.32 -70.37
C ALA A 779 2.66 -37.31 -71.90
N ARG A 780 3.88 -37.47 -72.43
CA ARG A 780 4.11 -37.67 -73.88
C ARG A 780 3.83 -39.10 -74.32
N GLU A 781 3.75 -40.02 -73.38
CA GLU A 781 3.38 -41.40 -73.63
C GLU A 781 1.86 -41.50 -73.67
N GLU A 782 1.29 -42.24 -74.65
CA GLU A 782 -0.17 -42.43 -74.80
C GLU A 782 -0.82 -43.11 -73.57
N GLN A 783 -0.01 -43.64 -72.65
CA GLN A 783 -0.42 -44.26 -71.40
C GLN A 783 -0.82 -43.24 -70.32
N TYR A 784 -0.28 -42.02 -70.32
CA TYR A 784 -0.53 -41.05 -69.25
C TYR A 784 -1.23 -39.80 -69.77
N VAL A 785 -2.26 -39.36 -69.05
CA VAL A 785 -3.00 -38.14 -69.36
C VAL A 785 -3.03 -37.22 -68.14
N ILE A 786 -3.07 -35.91 -68.39
CA ILE A 786 -3.20 -34.90 -67.34
C ILE A 786 -4.64 -34.43 -67.36
N VAL A 787 -5.34 -34.55 -66.24
CA VAL A 787 -6.76 -34.23 -66.14
C VAL A 787 -6.96 -33.11 -65.13
N LYS A 788 -7.81 -32.15 -65.49
CA LYS A 788 -8.24 -31.06 -64.62
C LYS A 788 -9.75 -30.86 -64.77
N GLY A 789 -10.50 -31.33 -63.78
CA GLY A 789 -11.97 -31.37 -63.84
C GLY A 789 -12.43 -32.13 -65.09
N ASN A 790 -13.23 -31.47 -65.92
CA ASN A 790 -13.72 -32.03 -67.17
C ASN A 790 -12.75 -31.89 -68.35
N GLU A 791 -11.51 -31.40 -68.19
CA GLU A 791 -10.57 -31.17 -69.29
C GLU A 791 -9.35 -32.11 -69.23
N ILE A 792 -8.86 -32.51 -70.40
CA ILE A 792 -7.55 -33.16 -70.56
C ILE A 792 -6.57 -32.09 -71.02
N LEU A 793 -5.49 -31.89 -70.26
CA LEU A 793 -4.51 -30.82 -70.47
C LEU A 793 -3.30 -31.30 -71.28
N ASP A 794 -2.81 -30.43 -72.17
CA ASP A 794 -1.55 -30.64 -72.90
C ASP A 794 -0.29 -30.37 -72.05
N LYS A 795 -0.45 -29.68 -70.91
CA LYS A 795 0.65 -29.27 -70.02
C LYS A 795 0.26 -29.48 -68.56
N PRO A 796 1.22 -29.90 -67.72
CA PRO A 796 0.95 -30.08 -66.29
C PRO A 796 0.75 -28.73 -65.60
N GLN A 797 -0.08 -28.77 -64.57
CA GLN A 797 -0.42 -27.66 -63.65
C GLN A 797 -0.50 -28.27 -62.25
N SER A 798 -0.18 -27.52 -61.19
CA SER A 798 -0.18 -28.08 -59.82
C SER A 798 -1.57 -28.52 -59.35
N ASP A 799 -2.64 -27.95 -59.88
CA ASP A 799 -4.03 -28.31 -59.54
C ASP A 799 -4.64 -29.35 -60.50
N ALA A 800 -3.79 -30.11 -61.19
CA ALA A 800 -4.20 -31.19 -62.08
C ALA A 800 -3.75 -32.55 -61.54
N THR A 801 -4.33 -33.60 -62.09
CA THR A 801 -4.03 -34.99 -61.74
C THR A 801 -3.39 -35.69 -62.94
N VAL A 802 -2.29 -36.41 -62.72
CA VAL A 802 -1.73 -37.32 -63.73
C VAL A 802 -2.38 -38.68 -63.56
N ARG A 803 -2.92 -39.23 -64.64
CA ARG A 803 -3.60 -40.53 -64.65
C ARG A 803 -2.96 -41.50 -65.63
N ASP A 804 -2.84 -42.76 -65.22
CA ASP A 804 -2.51 -43.89 -66.11
C ASP A 804 -3.80 -44.44 -66.72
N VAL A 805 -3.96 -44.31 -68.04
CA VAL A 805 -5.13 -44.77 -68.80
C VAL A 805 -4.84 -46.05 -69.61
N GLY A 806 -3.64 -46.62 -69.52
CA GLY A 806 -3.24 -47.80 -70.29
C GLY A 806 -4.10 -49.05 -70.01
N GLY A 807 -4.79 -49.10 -68.87
CA GLY A 807 -5.68 -50.20 -68.46
C GLY A 807 -7.18 -49.86 -68.38
N ALA A 808 -7.58 -48.64 -68.72
CA ALA A 808 -8.96 -48.17 -68.57
C ALA A 808 -9.88 -48.63 -69.72
N GLU A 809 -11.18 -48.86 -69.43
CA GLU A 809 -12.18 -49.24 -70.44
C GLU A 809 -12.66 -48.02 -71.24
N VAL A 810 -12.63 -48.12 -72.58
CA VAL A 810 -13.03 -47.01 -73.47
C VAL A 810 -14.55 -46.87 -73.54
N VAL A 811 -15.07 -45.69 -73.20
CA VAL A 811 -16.52 -45.41 -73.17
C VAL A 811 -17.05 -45.08 -74.57
N GLY A 812 -18.05 -45.85 -75.03
CA GLY A 812 -18.77 -45.63 -76.29
C GLY A 812 -20.22 -45.15 -76.11
N ALA A 813 -20.93 -44.90 -77.23
CA ALA A 813 -22.27 -44.30 -77.23
C ALA A 813 -23.30 -45.08 -76.40
N SER A 814 -23.28 -46.41 -76.46
CA SER A 814 -24.22 -47.25 -75.69
C SER A 814 -24.06 -47.09 -74.17
N SER A 815 -22.82 -47.02 -73.68
CA SER A 815 -22.57 -46.79 -72.25
C SER A 815 -22.99 -45.39 -71.82
N LEU A 816 -22.92 -44.41 -72.73
CA LEU A 816 -23.39 -43.05 -72.46
C LEU A 816 -24.93 -42.99 -72.46
N VAL A 817 -25.60 -43.74 -73.35
CA VAL A 817 -27.07 -43.90 -73.36
C VAL A 817 -27.56 -44.48 -72.04
N ASP A 818 -26.97 -45.59 -71.56
CA ASP A 818 -27.36 -46.22 -70.28
C ASP A 818 -27.25 -45.23 -69.10
N ARG A 819 -26.21 -44.39 -69.09
CA ARG A 819 -26.01 -43.35 -68.06
C ARG A 819 -27.03 -42.21 -68.20
N ILE A 820 -27.36 -41.79 -69.43
CA ILE A 820 -28.42 -40.79 -69.68
C ILE A 820 -29.78 -41.31 -69.21
N GLU A 821 -30.15 -42.57 -69.52
CA GLU A 821 -31.40 -43.17 -69.04
C GLU A 821 -31.48 -43.17 -67.53
N THR A 822 -30.40 -43.62 -66.87
CA THR A 822 -30.31 -43.66 -65.41
C THR A 822 -30.55 -42.29 -64.78
N HIS A 823 -29.89 -41.24 -65.28
CA HIS A 823 -30.11 -39.88 -64.77
C HIS A 823 -31.52 -39.35 -65.04
N ILE A 824 -32.14 -39.68 -66.18
CA ILE A 824 -33.51 -39.24 -66.44
C ILE A 824 -34.51 -39.95 -65.50
N ASP A 825 -34.31 -41.24 -65.23
CA ASP A 825 -35.16 -42.00 -64.31
C ASP A 825 -35.02 -41.51 -62.86
N ASP A 826 -33.80 -41.19 -62.43
CA ASP A 826 -33.53 -40.75 -61.06
C ASP A 826 -33.87 -39.27 -60.83
N ASP A 827 -33.48 -38.38 -61.75
CA ASP A 827 -33.52 -36.92 -61.57
C ASP A 827 -34.60 -36.22 -62.41
N GLY A 828 -35.24 -36.93 -63.34
CA GLY A 828 -36.20 -36.38 -64.30
C GLY A 828 -35.57 -35.55 -65.43
N TYR A 829 -34.24 -35.56 -65.54
CA TYR A 829 -33.45 -34.97 -66.64
C TYR A 829 -32.03 -35.55 -66.67
N ALA A 830 -31.34 -35.45 -67.81
CA ALA A 830 -29.91 -35.76 -67.91
C ALA A 830 -29.12 -34.56 -68.45
N ASN A 831 -28.02 -34.20 -67.79
CA ASN A 831 -27.08 -33.17 -68.25
C ASN A 831 -25.78 -33.81 -68.74
N LEU A 832 -25.49 -33.69 -70.03
CA LEU A 832 -24.36 -34.36 -70.66
C LEU A 832 -22.99 -33.87 -70.14
N ASP A 833 -22.86 -32.61 -69.75
CA ASP A 833 -21.59 -32.06 -69.23
C ASP A 833 -21.24 -32.69 -67.88
N THR A 834 -22.26 -32.90 -67.04
CA THR A 834 -22.13 -33.60 -65.76
C THR A 834 -21.74 -35.07 -65.97
N ILE A 835 -22.45 -35.78 -66.85
CA ILE A 835 -22.20 -37.20 -67.11
C ILE A 835 -20.80 -37.41 -67.72
N ILE A 836 -20.35 -36.54 -68.62
CA ILE A 836 -18.99 -36.59 -69.19
C ILE A 836 -17.95 -36.30 -68.11
N GLY A 837 -18.22 -35.36 -67.20
CA GLY A 837 -17.36 -35.08 -66.05
C GLY A 837 -17.21 -36.28 -65.12
N GLU A 838 -18.30 -36.97 -64.80
CA GLU A 838 -18.27 -38.21 -64.00
C GLU A 838 -17.44 -39.31 -64.67
N ILE A 839 -17.60 -39.48 -65.99
CA ILE A 839 -16.77 -40.41 -66.78
C ILE A 839 -15.29 -40.01 -66.71
N ARG A 840 -14.98 -38.71 -66.79
CA ARG A 840 -13.59 -38.21 -66.71
C ARG A 840 -13.00 -38.23 -65.30
N ALA A 841 -13.82 -38.34 -64.26
CA ALA A 841 -13.37 -38.54 -62.88
C ALA A 841 -13.16 -40.02 -62.54
N GLU A 842 -13.84 -40.92 -63.24
CA GLU A 842 -13.78 -42.36 -62.96
C GLU A 842 -12.47 -42.97 -63.48
N GLU A 843 -11.69 -43.57 -62.58
CA GLU A 843 -10.36 -44.13 -62.89
C GLU A 843 -10.42 -45.36 -63.83
N SER A 844 -11.49 -46.15 -63.74
CA SER A 844 -11.69 -47.39 -64.48
C SER A 844 -12.02 -47.22 -65.95
N VAL A 845 -12.41 -46.01 -66.36
CA VAL A 845 -12.89 -45.74 -67.72
C VAL A 845 -12.14 -44.57 -68.34
N PHE A 846 -12.13 -44.54 -69.67
CA PHE A 846 -11.51 -43.49 -70.45
C PHE A 846 -12.42 -43.08 -71.60
N LEU A 847 -12.71 -41.78 -71.70
CA LEU A 847 -13.40 -41.20 -72.84
C LEU A 847 -12.38 -40.39 -73.65
N PRO A 848 -11.94 -40.88 -74.83
CA PRO A 848 -10.94 -40.20 -75.63
C PRO A 848 -11.42 -38.78 -76.01
N PRO A 849 -10.56 -37.76 -75.88
CA PRO A 849 -10.95 -36.38 -76.14
C PRO A 849 -11.34 -36.16 -77.61
N ASP A 850 -10.78 -36.92 -78.55
CA ASP A 850 -11.11 -36.89 -79.97
C ASP A 850 -12.42 -37.62 -80.34
N GLU A 851 -12.88 -38.55 -79.51
CA GLU A 851 -14.14 -39.29 -79.72
C GLU A 851 -15.33 -38.72 -78.93
N THR A 852 -15.06 -37.94 -77.88
CA THR A 852 -16.06 -37.39 -76.92
C THR A 852 -17.28 -36.76 -77.60
N GLU A 853 -17.07 -35.84 -78.55
CA GLU A 853 -18.17 -35.13 -79.22
C GLU A 853 -19.02 -36.09 -80.08
N SER A 854 -18.37 -37.05 -80.76
CA SER A 854 -19.06 -37.99 -81.64
C SER A 854 -19.93 -38.99 -80.85
N VAL A 855 -19.40 -39.49 -79.73
CA VAL A 855 -20.08 -40.39 -78.80
C VAL A 855 -21.29 -39.70 -78.15
N ALA A 856 -21.12 -38.46 -77.69
CA ALA A 856 -22.22 -37.66 -77.13
C ALA A 856 -23.30 -37.37 -78.18
N ARG A 857 -22.91 -37.05 -79.42
CA ARG A 857 -23.87 -36.77 -80.50
C ARG A 857 -24.74 -37.97 -80.85
N GLU A 858 -24.14 -39.16 -80.88
CA GLU A 858 -24.86 -40.41 -81.15
C GLU A 858 -25.88 -40.68 -80.03
N ALA A 859 -25.43 -40.63 -78.77
CA ALA A 859 -26.29 -40.88 -77.60
C ALA A 859 -27.47 -39.89 -77.50
N VAL A 860 -27.23 -38.59 -77.69
CA VAL A 860 -28.28 -37.56 -77.60
C VAL A 860 -29.34 -37.71 -78.69
N ASN A 861 -28.95 -38.03 -79.92
CA ASN A 861 -29.91 -38.16 -81.03
C ASN A 861 -30.84 -39.37 -80.87
N GLU A 862 -30.44 -40.40 -80.11
CA GLU A 862 -31.28 -41.56 -79.83
C GLU A 862 -32.52 -41.17 -79.02
N PHE A 863 -32.39 -40.29 -78.03
CA PHE A 863 -33.51 -39.83 -77.19
C PHE A 863 -34.46 -38.86 -77.91
N LEU A 864 -33.97 -38.02 -78.83
CA LEU A 864 -34.78 -36.98 -79.49
C LEU A 864 -35.74 -37.51 -80.57
N VAL A 865 -35.80 -38.84 -80.76
CA VAL A 865 -36.77 -39.51 -81.63
C VAL A 865 -38.02 -39.96 -80.85
N ASP A 866 -37.92 -40.10 -79.54
CA ASP A 866 -38.97 -40.59 -78.64
C ASP A 866 -39.60 -39.45 -77.82
N ASP A 867 -40.27 -39.75 -76.71
CA ASP A 867 -40.99 -38.81 -75.85
C ASP A 867 -40.06 -37.89 -75.01
N TYR A 868 -38.96 -37.38 -75.60
CA TYR A 868 -37.97 -36.52 -74.97
C TYR A 868 -37.67 -35.26 -75.80
N VAL A 869 -37.32 -34.19 -75.10
CA VAL A 869 -36.93 -32.90 -75.70
C VAL A 869 -35.69 -32.35 -75.01
N LEU A 870 -34.99 -31.42 -75.68
CA LEU A 870 -33.92 -30.67 -75.07
C LEU A 870 -34.46 -29.46 -74.32
N GLU A 871 -34.06 -29.30 -73.06
CA GLU A 871 -34.31 -28.08 -72.28
C GLU A 871 -33.14 -27.11 -72.42
N ALA A 872 -33.42 -25.91 -72.89
CA ALA A 872 -32.42 -24.88 -73.11
C ALA A 872 -32.91 -23.51 -72.62
N GLY A 873 -32.78 -23.28 -71.30
CA GLY A 873 -33.09 -21.99 -70.68
C GLY A 873 -34.59 -21.67 -70.73
N GLY A 874 -35.44 -22.66 -70.47
CA GLY A 874 -36.89 -22.52 -70.53
C GLY A 874 -37.49 -22.63 -71.94
N ARG A 875 -36.71 -23.10 -72.93
CA ARG A 875 -37.21 -23.53 -74.25
C ARG A 875 -37.06 -25.03 -74.39
N TYR A 876 -38.05 -25.67 -75.00
CA TYR A 876 -38.10 -27.11 -75.21
C TYR A 876 -38.01 -27.41 -76.71
N LEU A 877 -37.11 -28.31 -77.10
CA LEU A 877 -36.73 -28.51 -78.50
C LEU A 877 -36.64 -29.99 -78.85
N GLY A 878 -37.40 -30.42 -79.86
CA GLY A 878 -37.38 -31.81 -80.35
C GLY A 878 -36.22 -32.18 -81.29
N SER A 879 -35.15 -31.38 -81.37
CA SER A 879 -33.97 -31.74 -82.18
C SER A 879 -32.69 -31.04 -81.69
N LEU A 880 -31.54 -31.70 -81.88
CA LEU A 880 -30.23 -31.19 -81.44
C LEU A 880 -29.81 -29.91 -82.19
N GLY A 881 -29.97 -29.90 -83.52
CA GLY A 881 -29.52 -28.79 -84.38
C GLY A 881 -28.01 -28.58 -84.33
N ASP A 882 -27.58 -27.31 -84.33
CA ASP A 882 -26.16 -26.90 -84.27
C ASP A 882 -25.58 -26.86 -82.85
N ARG A 883 -26.29 -27.41 -81.85
CA ARG A 883 -25.84 -27.39 -80.45
C ARG A 883 -24.73 -28.39 -80.22
N ASP A 884 -23.90 -28.07 -79.23
CA ASP A 884 -22.87 -28.95 -78.73
C ASP A 884 -23.52 -30.13 -77.97
N PRO A 885 -23.40 -31.37 -78.46
CA PRO A 885 -24.01 -32.54 -77.84
C PRO A 885 -23.46 -32.84 -76.43
N THR A 886 -22.29 -32.31 -76.07
CA THR A 886 -21.66 -32.56 -74.76
C THR A 886 -22.22 -31.69 -73.65
N THR A 887 -23.03 -30.67 -73.96
CA THR A 887 -23.53 -29.69 -72.98
C THR A 887 -25.06 -29.59 -72.95
N VAL A 888 -25.77 -30.48 -73.65
CA VAL A 888 -27.23 -30.45 -73.69
C VAL A 888 -27.86 -31.06 -72.44
N LYS A 889 -29.10 -30.64 -72.17
CA LYS A 889 -29.95 -31.22 -71.14
C LYS A 889 -31.18 -31.87 -71.77
N ILE A 890 -31.37 -33.16 -71.50
CA ILE A 890 -32.49 -33.96 -72.02
C ILE A 890 -33.55 -34.09 -70.93
N VAL A 891 -34.83 -33.87 -71.28
CA VAL A 891 -35.98 -34.00 -70.37
C VAL A 891 -37.12 -34.79 -71.02
N PRO A 892 -37.90 -35.58 -70.26
CA PRO A 892 -39.05 -36.32 -70.79
C PRO A 892 -40.25 -35.39 -70.99
N THR A 893 -41.06 -35.61 -72.03
CA THR A 893 -42.34 -34.94 -72.31
C THR A 893 -43.46 -35.96 -72.54
N VAL A 894 -44.72 -35.52 -72.61
CA VAL A 894 -45.84 -36.45 -72.87
C VAL A 894 -46.01 -36.75 -74.36
N PRO A 895 -46.51 -37.96 -74.72
CA PRO A 895 -46.92 -38.22 -76.09
C PRO A 895 -48.03 -37.27 -76.55
N GLU A 896 -48.05 -36.92 -77.83
CA GLU A 896 -49.00 -35.96 -78.44
C GLU A 896 -50.46 -36.20 -78.02
N ARG A 897 -50.91 -37.48 -78.04
CA ARG A 897 -52.27 -37.88 -77.62
C ARG A 897 -52.60 -37.55 -76.16
N ILE A 898 -51.62 -37.63 -75.26
CA ILE A 898 -51.79 -37.29 -73.84
C ILE A 898 -51.76 -35.78 -73.68
N GLY A 899 -50.88 -35.10 -74.43
CA GLY A 899 -50.84 -33.65 -74.52
C GLY A 899 -52.20 -33.04 -74.84
N ASP A 900 -52.86 -33.50 -75.90
CA ASP A 900 -54.20 -33.05 -76.30
C ASP A 900 -55.23 -33.13 -75.17
N GLN A 901 -55.19 -34.19 -74.36
CA GLN A 901 -56.10 -34.39 -73.22
C GLN A 901 -55.79 -33.46 -72.04
N ILE A 902 -54.52 -33.06 -71.88
CA ILE A 902 -54.10 -32.05 -70.91
C ILE A 902 -54.65 -30.68 -71.34
N LEU A 903 -54.54 -30.33 -72.62
CA LEU A 903 -55.05 -29.05 -73.14
C LEU A 903 -56.58 -28.96 -73.00
N GLU A 904 -57.32 -30.02 -73.36
CA GLU A 904 -58.79 -30.09 -73.20
C GLU A 904 -59.21 -29.85 -71.73
N TYR A 905 -58.45 -30.38 -70.77
CA TYR A 905 -58.70 -30.10 -69.35
C TYR A 905 -58.53 -28.63 -68.98
N ILE A 906 -57.48 -27.97 -69.47
CA ILE A 906 -57.18 -26.57 -69.12
C ILE A 906 -58.18 -25.62 -69.78
N GLU A 907 -58.65 -25.95 -70.99
CA GLU A 907 -59.70 -25.19 -71.68
C GLU A 907 -61.01 -25.14 -70.87
N ASP A 908 -61.37 -26.21 -70.17
CA ASP A 908 -62.60 -26.32 -69.37
C ASP A 908 -62.57 -25.53 -68.03
N LEU A 909 -61.42 -24.98 -67.63
CA LEU A 909 -61.27 -24.20 -66.38
C LEU A 909 -61.78 -22.74 -66.54
N GLU A 910 -62.28 -22.14 -65.45
CA GLU A 910 -62.69 -20.72 -65.42
C GLU A 910 -61.46 -19.78 -65.32
N PRO A 911 -61.53 -18.53 -65.82
CA PRO A 911 -60.45 -17.55 -65.65
C PRO A 911 -60.09 -17.39 -64.17
N GLY A 912 -58.80 -17.53 -63.83
CA GLY A 912 -58.33 -17.50 -62.46
C GLY A 912 -58.30 -18.85 -61.72
N ASP A 913 -58.82 -19.94 -62.31
CA ASP A 913 -58.74 -21.28 -61.72
C ASP A 913 -57.30 -21.79 -61.67
N GLN A 914 -56.96 -22.47 -60.57
CA GLN A 914 -55.64 -23.01 -60.32
C GLN A 914 -55.60 -24.54 -60.54
N PHE A 915 -54.50 -25.00 -61.14
CA PHE A 915 -54.19 -26.42 -61.31
C PHE A 915 -52.70 -26.69 -61.08
N THR A 916 -52.35 -27.91 -60.73
CA THR A 916 -50.97 -28.32 -60.45
C THR A 916 -50.57 -29.47 -61.37
N VAL A 917 -49.27 -29.68 -61.56
CA VAL A 917 -48.72 -30.81 -62.32
C VAL A 917 -49.32 -32.13 -61.83
N ASN A 918 -49.32 -32.36 -60.51
CA ASN A 918 -49.92 -33.56 -59.91
C ASN A 918 -51.42 -33.72 -60.20
N LYS A 919 -52.20 -32.64 -60.13
CA LYS A 919 -53.64 -32.69 -60.42
C LYS A 919 -53.93 -33.03 -61.89
N VAL A 920 -53.03 -32.64 -62.80
CA VAL A 920 -53.09 -33.00 -64.22
C VAL A 920 -52.64 -34.46 -64.41
N GLY A 921 -51.53 -34.85 -63.78
CA GLY A 921 -50.97 -36.21 -63.85
C GLY A 921 -51.88 -37.30 -63.29
N ASP A 922 -52.57 -37.04 -62.16
CA ASP A 922 -53.52 -37.95 -61.50
C ASP A 922 -54.69 -38.41 -62.42
N ARG A 923 -54.86 -37.77 -63.58
CA ARG A 923 -55.87 -38.12 -64.59
C ARG A 923 -55.44 -39.23 -65.53
N PHE A 924 -54.16 -39.59 -65.54
CA PHE A 924 -53.55 -40.60 -66.41
C PHE A 924 -53.02 -41.78 -65.60
N ASP A 925 -52.70 -42.89 -66.28
CA ASP A 925 -52.09 -44.05 -65.60
C ASP A 925 -50.57 -43.81 -65.37
N SER A 926 -49.92 -44.78 -64.72
CA SER A 926 -48.52 -44.68 -64.32
C SER A 926 -47.53 -44.56 -65.48
N SER A 927 -47.95 -44.69 -66.74
CA SER A 927 -47.09 -44.43 -67.91
C SER A 927 -46.83 -42.94 -68.15
N VAL A 928 -47.54 -42.04 -67.45
CA VAL A 928 -47.37 -40.59 -67.56
C VAL A 928 -46.79 -40.09 -66.24
N THR A 929 -45.52 -39.70 -66.24
CA THR A 929 -44.84 -39.24 -65.02
C THR A 929 -45.11 -37.76 -64.73
N GLU A 930 -44.93 -37.34 -63.47
CA GLU A 930 -45.02 -35.93 -63.09
C GLU A 930 -44.03 -35.07 -63.90
N TYR A 931 -42.84 -35.60 -64.21
CA TYR A 931 -41.83 -34.92 -65.02
C TYR A 931 -42.30 -34.69 -66.46
N MET A 932 -42.94 -35.68 -67.08
CA MET A 932 -43.50 -35.53 -68.44
C MET A 932 -44.60 -34.46 -68.48
N VAL A 933 -45.53 -34.50 -67.51
CA VAL A 933 -46.62 -33.50 -67.42
C VAL A 933 -46.06 -32.11 -67.15
N ARG A 934 -45.06 -32.00 -66.26
CA ARG A 934 -44.37 -30.73 -65.98
C ARG A 934 -43.76 -30.15 -67.24
N THR A 935 -42.95 -30.93 -67.96
CA THR A 935 -42.29 -30.49 -69.19
C THR A 935 -43.31 -29.99 -70.19
N TYR A 936 -44.39 -30.74 -70.40
CA TYR A 936 -45.45 -30.36 -71.34
C TYR A 936 -46.17 -29.05 -70.94
N LEU A 937 -46.45 -28.86 -69.64
CA LEU A 937 -47.06 -27.61 -69.14
C LEU A 937 -46.11 -26.41 -69.20
N LEU A 938 -44.80 -26.63 -69.07
CA LEU A 938 -43.83 -25.55 -69.22
C LEU A 938 -43.54 -25.23 -70.68
N GLU A 939 -43.65 -26.21 -71.56
CA GLU A 939 -43.53 -26.04 -73.00
C GLU A 939 -44.64 -25.17 -73.58
N ASN A 940 -45.86 -25.26 -73.04
CA ASN A 940 -47.06 -24.59 -73.55
C ASN A 940 -47.55 -23.42 -72.67
N ILE A 941 -46.69 -22.85 -71.82
CA ILE A 941 -47.07 -21.75 -70.89
C ILE A 941 -47.10 -20.39 -71.61
N GLY A 942 -48.12 -19.58 -71.34
CA GLY A 942 -48.23 -18.23 -71.90
C GLY A 942 -49.66 -17.71 -71.93
N LYS A 943 -49.83 -16.38 -72.02
CA LYS A 943 -51.14 -15.75 -72.29
C LYS A 943 -51.49 -15.68 -73.78
N ASP A 944 -50.47 -15.77 -74.63
CA ASP A 944 -50.61 -15.77 -76.10
C ASP A 944 -50.51 -17.20 -76.69
N GLU A 945 -50.33 -18.22 -75.84
CA GLU A 945 -50.26 -19.64 -76.21
C GLU A 945 -51.60 -20.31 -75.86
N GLU A 946 -52.15 -21.19 -76.72
CA GLU A 946 -53.37 -21.96 -76.42
C GLU A 946 -52.99 -23.29 -75.76
N PRO A 947 -53.50 -23.62 -74.55
CA PRO A 947 -54.42 -22.85 -73.71
C PRO A 947 -53.73 -21.76 -72.88
N GLU A 948 -54.45 -20.66 -72.60
CA GLU A 948 -53.89 -19.46 -71.95
C GLU A 948 -53.71 -19.64 -70.43
N TYR A 949 -52.50 -19.96 -69.96
CA TYR A 949 -52.19 -20.04 -68.52
C TYR A 949 -50.80 -19.51 -68.17
N VAL A 950 -50.65 -19.12 -66.91
CA VAL A 950 -49.43 -18.55 -66.33
C VAL A 950 -49.08 -19.20 -64.99
N VAL A 951 -47.87 -18.94 -64.49
CA VAL A 951 -47.49 -19.32 -63.13
C VAL A 951 -48.35 -18.54 -62.12
N ASN A 952 -49.03 -19.22 -61.21
CA ASN A 952 -50.01 -18.58 -60.32
C ASN A 952 -49.40 -17.57 -59.34
N THR A 953 -48.25 -17.92 -58.76
CA THR A 953 -47.59 -17.15 -57.70
C THR A 953 -46.94 -15.87 -58.21
N THR A 954 -46.49 -15.85 -59.46
CA THR A 954 -45.77 -14.73 -60.07
C THR A 954 -46.51 -14.07 -61.23
N GLY A 955 -47.56 -14.72 -61.77
CA GLY A 955 -48.25 -14.28 -62.98
C GLY A 955 -47.42 -14.42 -64.26
N SER A 956 -46.29 -15.11 -64.21
CA SER A 956 -45.31 -15.15 -65.30
C SER A 956 -45.72 -16.09 -66.46
N GLU A 957 -45.40 -15.64 -67.67
CA GLU A 957 -45.56 -16.36 -68.93
C GLU A 957 -44.28 -17.13 -69.33
N LYS A 958 -43.24 -17.09 -68.51
CA LYS A 958 -41.96 -17.76 -68.81
C LYS A 958 -41.85 -19.08 -68.05
N ALA A 959 -41.51 -20.15 -68.77
CA ALA A 959 -41.21 -21.45 -68.19
C ALA A 959 -40.12 -21.41 -67.10
N SER A 960 -39.13 -20.53 -67.25
CA SER A 960 -38.02 -20.34 -66.28
C SER A 960 -38.48 -19.85 -64.90
N ASP A 961 -39.66 -19.24 -64.82
CA ASP A 961 -40.14 -18.58 -63.61
C ASP A 961 -41.04 -19.51 -62.78
N TRP A 962 -41.27 -20.72 -63.26
CA TRP A 962 -41.99 -21.75 -62.54
C TRP A 962 -41.03 -22.57 -61.68
N VAL A 963 -41.44 -22.80 -60.42
CA VAL A 963 -40.69 -23.60 -59.45
C VAL A 963 -41.49 -24.87 -59.13
N PRO A 964 -40.85 -26.04 -58.94
CA PRO A 964 -41.53 -27.27 -58.53
C PRO A 964 -42.51 -27.08 -57.37
N GLY A 965 -43.75 -27.49 -57.57
CA GLY A 965 -44.84 -27.34 -56.60
C GLY A 965 -45.68 -26.07 -56.74
N TYR A 966 -45.28 -25.11 -57.57
CA TYR A 966 -46.11 -23.93 -57.84
C TYR A 966 -47.32 -24.30 -58.72
N PRO A 967 -48.54 -23.86 -58.36
CA PRO A 967 -49.68 -24.05 -59.23
C PRO A 967 -49.58 -23.17 -60.48
N PHE A 968 -50.17 -23.63 -61.57
CA PHE A 968 -50.52 -22.83 -62.73
C PHE A 968 -51.91 -22.23 -62.50
N ARG A 969 -52.19 -21.11 -63.17
CA ARG A 969 -53.49 -20.46 -63.16
C ARG A 969 -53.89 -20.06 -64.58
N LYS A 970 -55.15 -20.26 -64.92
CA LYS A 970 -55.71 -19.71 -66.16
C LYS A 970 -55.65 -18.18 -66.13
N ALA A 971 -55.13 -17.57 -67.19
CA ALA A 971 -54.84 -16.13 -67.20
C ALA A 971 -56.12 -15.26 -67.18
N ASP A 972 -56.04 -14.08 -66.57
CA ASP A 972 -57.14 -13.10 -66.49
C ASP A 972 -56.66 -11.80 -67.18
N THR A 973 -57.12 -11.54 -68.40
CA THR A 973 -56.47 -10.65 -69.38
C THR A 973 -56.92 -9.17 -69.33
N GLU A 974 -57.68 -8.75 -68.32
CA GLU A 974 -58.38 -7.44 -68.33
C GLU A 974 -57.80 -6.30 -67.44
N ILE A 975 -56.73 -6.47 -66.63
CA ILE A 975 -56.23 -5.42 -65.68
C ILE A 975 -54.85 -4.84 -66.09
N PRO A 976 -54.67 -3.50 -66.21
CA PRO A 976 -53.40 -2.87 -66.64
C PRO A 976 -52.35 -2.68 -65.52
N THR A 977 -51.06 -2.94 -65.83
CA THR A 977 -49.91 -2.84 -64.90
C THR A 977 -48.75 -1.97 -65.44
N TRP A 978 -47.78 -1.57 -64.60
CA TRP A 978 -46.53 -0.87 -64.98
C TRP A 978 -45.32 -1.31 -64.12
N ARG A 979 -44.08 -1.13 -64.59
CA ARG A 979 -42.87 -1.71 -63.95
C ARG A 979 -41.73 -0.71 -63.77
N PHE A 980 -40.95 -0.86 -62.70
CA PHE A 980 -39.75 -0.12 -62.37
C PHE A 980 -38.54 -1.06 -62.21
N GLU A 981 -37.43 -0.71 -62.84
CA GLU A 981 -36.18 -1.48 -62.76
C GLU A 981 -34.96 -0.58 -62.56
N TYR A 982 -33.97 -1.04 -61.82
CA TYR A 982 -32.67 -0.38 -61.68
C TYR A 982 -31.55 -1.37 -61.40
N ASN A 983 -30.47 -1.31 -62.20
CA ASN A 983 -29.21 -2.01 -61.97
C ASN A 983 -28.06 -1.01 -62.00
N GLY A 984 -27.22 -0.96 -60.96
CA GLY A 984 -26.06 -0.07 -60.89
C GLY A 984 -25.50 0.10 -59.48
N ASP A 985 -24.44 0.89 -59.33
CA ASP A 985 -23.71 1.04 -58.06
C ASP A 985 -23.93 2.40 -57.37
N ASP A 986 -24.89 3.21 -57.83
CA ASP A 986 -25.11 4.57 -57.33
C ASP A 986 -26.56 4.79 -56.87
N VAL A 987 -26.74 4.92 -55.56
CA VAL A 987 -28.03 5.16 -54.90
C VAL A 987 -28.64 6.51 -55.31
N ALA A 988 -27.82 7.54 -55.52
CA ALA A 988 -28.31 8.85 -55.97
C ALA A 988 -28.88 8.76 -57.40
N ALA A 989 -28.22 8.00 -58.28
CA ALA A 989 -28.72 7.73 -59.62
C ALA A 989 -30.03 6.92 -59.60
N MET A 990 -30.13 5.90 -58.73
CA MET A 990 -31.35 5.12 -58.52
C MET A 990 -32.53 6.00 -58.06
N ARG A 991 -32.32 6.82 -57.02
CA ARG A 991 -33.34 7.76 -56.52
C ARG A 991 -33.79 8.76 -57.58
N SER A 992 -32.84 9.23 -58.40
CA SER A 992 -33.15 10.10 -59.54
C SER A 992 -34.04 9.39 -60.56
N LYS A 993 -33.74 8.13 -60.91
CA LYS A 993 -34.55 7.32 -61.84
C LYS A 993 -35.96 7.06 -61.28
N TRP A 994 -36.08 6.73 -59.99
CA TRP A 994 -37.37 6.53 -59.33
C TRP A 994 -38.24 7.79 -59.35
N ARG A 995 -37.69 8.93 -58.93
CA ARG A 995 -38.42 10.21 -58.93
C ARG A 995 -38.94 10.62 -60.30
N ASN A 996 -38.19 10.30 -61.36
CA ASN A 996 -38.57 10.67 -62.72
C ASN A 996 -39.62 9.73 -63.34
N ASN A 997 -39.68 8.46 -62.91
CA ASN A 997 -40.42 7.41 -63.64
C ASN A 997 -41.55 6.75 -62.85
N HIS A 998 -41.66 6.97 -61.54
CA HIS A 998 -42.71 6.33 -60.74
C HIS A 998 -44.12 6.79 -61.19
N GLN A 999 -45.08 5.87 -61.13
CA GLN A 999 -46.51 6.12 -61.30
C GLN A 999 -47.26 5.62 -60.06
N THR A 1000 -48.53 6.01 -59.90
CA THR A 1000 -49.37 5.46 -58.83
C THR A 1000 -49.72 4.00 -59.12
N GLY A 1001 -49.88 3.20 -58.08
CA GLY A 1001 -50.28 1.80 -58.18
C GLY A 1001 -49.94 1.04 -56.91
N SER A 1002 -50.41 -0.20 -56.83
CA SER A 1002 -50.04 -1.13 -55.77
C SER A 1002 -49.08 -2.17 -56.32
N VAL A 1003 -48.09 -2.58 -55.52
CA VAL A 1003 -47.08 -3.57 -55.91
C VAL A 1003 -47.80 -4.85 -56.33
N ASP A 1004 -47.56 -5.30 -57.55
CA ASP A 1004 -47.97 -6.61 -58.02
C ASP A 1004 -46.94 -7.64 -57.54
N TYR A 1005 -45.66 -7.32 -57.74
CA TYR A 1005 -44.50 -8.10 -57.34
C TYR A 1005 -43.26 -7.19 -57.30
N GLY A 1006 -42.28 -7.46 -56.43
CA GLY A 1006 -40.98 -6.80 -56.58
C GLY A 1006 -39.86 -7.30 -55.69
N ASP A 1007 -38.63 -7.15 -56.17
CA ASP A 1007 -37.38 -7.55 -55.51
C ASP A 1007 -36.34 -6.42 -55.54
N VAL A 1008 -35.56 -6.32 -54.45
CA VAL A 1008 -34.51 -5.31 -54.24
C VAL A 1008 -33.29 -5.99 -53.61
N THR A 1009 -32.12 -5.92 -54.24
CA THR A 1009 -30.85 -6.47 -53.73
C THR A 1009 -29.73 -5.42 -53.80
N PHE A 1010 -28.85 -5.36 -52.80
CA PHE A 1010 -27.67 -4.47 -52.76
C PHE A 1010 -26.60 -4.93 -51.75
N MET A 1011 -25.39 -4.36 -51.82
CA MET A 1011 -24.22 -4.63 -50.98
C MET A 1011 -23.86 -3.43 -50.10
N LEU A 1012 -23.37 -3.67 -48.88
CA LEU A 1012 -22.85 -2.65 -47.95
C LEU A 1012 -21.40 -2.97 -47.52
N PRO A 1013 -20.53 -1.95 -47.36
CA PRO A 1013 -19.19 -2.12 -46.80
C PRO A 1013 -19.21 -2.28 -45.27
N ASP A 1014 -18.24 -3.03 -44.73
CA ASP A 1014 -18.02 -3.26 -43.29
C ASP A 1014 -19.24 -3.82 -42.51
N ARG A 1015 -19.23 -3.58 -41.19
CA ARG A 1015 -20.20 -4.01 -40.17
C ARG A 1015 -21.60 -3.40 -40.25
N GLU A 1016 -21.88 -2.50 -41.19
CA GLU A 1016 -23.15 -1.75 -41.23
C GLU A 1016 -24.36 -2.60 -41.64
N GLY A 1017 -24.15 -3.69 -42.39
CA GLY A 1017 -25.21 -4.65 -42.74
C GLY A 1017 -25.47 -5.73 -41.69
N VAL A 1018 -24.64 -5.81 -40.64
CA VAL A 1018 -24.69 -6.88 -39.64
C VAL A 1018 -25.78 -6.58 -38.60
N PRO A 1019 -26.69 -7.53 -38.27
CA PRO A 1019 -27.68 -7.34 -37.23
C PRO A 1019 -27.05 -6.95 -35.90
N GLY A 1020 -27.62 -5.98 -35.16
CA GLY A 1020 -26.99 -5.39 -33.98
C GLY A 1020 -26.59 -6.37 -32.86
N ALA A 1021 -27.24 -7.54 -32.77
CA ALA A 1021 -26.86 -8.58 -31.82
C ALA A 1021 -25.51 -9.27 -32.14
N LEU A 1022 -25.01 -9.12 -33.36
CA LEU A 1022 -23.80 -9.76 -33.89
C LEU A 1022 -22.66 -8.76 -34.15
N GLN A 1023 -22.91 -7.47 -33.97
CA GLN A 1023 -21.88 -6.45 -34.15
C GLN A 1023 -20.80 -6.55 -33.06
N GLY A 1024 -19.52 -6.60 -33.45
CA GLY A 1024 -18.37 -6.70 -32.54
C GLY A 1024 -17.94 -8.12 -32.18
N THR A 1025 -18.60 -9.15 -32.74
CA THR A 1025 -18.23 -10.56 -32.52
C THR A 1025 -17.15 -11.07 -33.48
N ALA A 1026 -17.04 -10.48 -34.68
CA ALA A 1026 -16.00 -10.75 -35.67
C ALA A 1026 -15.85 -9.53 -36.59
N ASP A 1027 -14.66 -9.36 -37.18
CA ASP A 1027 -14.40 -8.33 -38.20
C ASP A 1027 -15.01 -8.78 -39.54
N VAL A 1028 -15.91 -7.96 -40.10
CA VAL A 1028 -16.68 -8.27 -41.32
C VAL A 1028 -16.34 -7.27 -42.41
N GLU A 1029 -15.93 -7.76 -43.58
CA GLU A 1029 -15.45 -6.95 -44.70
C GLU A 1029 -16.60 -6.40 -45.58
N ARG A 1030 -17.65 -7.19 -45.87
CA ARG A 1030 -18.83 -6.79 -46.68
C ARG A 1030 -20.09 -7.58 -46.34
N THR A 1031 -21.27 -7.00 -46.58
CA THR A 1031 -22.58 -7.66 -46.36
C THR A 1031 -23.53 -7.50 -47.57
N GLN A 1032 -24.26 -8.56 -47.95
CA GLN A 1032 -25.31 -8.54 -48.99
C GLN A 1032 -26.72 -8.54 -48.39
N VAL A 1033 -27.62 -7.72 -48.93
CA VAL A 1033 -29.03 -7.63 -48.51
C VAL A 1033 -29.97 -7.87 -49.70
N SER A 1034 -30.92 -8.80 -49.54
CA SER A 1034 -31.99 -9.10 -50.53
C SER A 1034 -33.38 -9.01 -49.89
N LEU A 1035 -34.29 -8.28 -50.54
CA LEU A 1035 -35.64 -7.98 -50.06
C LEU A 1035 -36.68 -8.29 -51.13
N THR A 1036 -37.70 -9.08 -50.77
CA THR A 1036 -38.89 -9.31 -51.59
C THR A 1036 -40.08 -8.52 -51.04
N LEU A 1037 -40.71 -7.72 -51.90
CA LEU A 1037 -41.84 -6.87 -51.56
C LEU A 1037 -43.14 -7.66 -51.63
N ARG A 1038 -44.02 -7.42 -50.65
CA ARG A 1038 -45.35 -8.01 -50.67
C ARG A 1038 -46.25 -7.28 -51.67
N SER A 1039 -47.11 -8.04 -52.34
CA SER A 1039 -48.13 -7.48 -53.24
C SER A 1039 -49.13 -6.58 -52.48
N GLU A 1040 -49.89 -5.78 -53.25
CA GLU A 1040 -50.89 -4.80 -52.82
C GLU A 1040 -50.35 -3.62 -51.98
N GLN A 1041 -49.03 -3.50 -51.81
CA GLN A 1041 -48.42 -2.35 -51.14
C GLN A 1041 -48.47 -1.11 -52.02
N ASP A 1042 -48.91 0.03 -51.49
CA ASP A 1042 -48.91 1.28 -52.24
C ASP A 1042 -47.48 1.70 -52.63
N TYR A 1043 -47.31 2.25 -53.85
CA TYR A 1043 -46.00 2.69 -54.36
C TYR A 1043 -45.25 3.66 -53.42
N THR A 1044 -45.97 4.40 -52.57
CA THR A 1044 -45.35 5.27 -51.55
C THR A 1044 -44.47 4.51 -50.55
N LYS A 1045 -44.76 3.23 -50.29
CA LYS A 1045 -43.91 2.38 -49.43
C LYS A 1045 -42.59 1.99 -50.09
N VAL A 1046 -42.61 1.81 -51.41
CA VAL A 1046 -41.41 1.62 -52.21
C VAL A 1046 -40.59 2.92 -52.26
N GLN A 1047 -41.25 4.07 -52.33
CA GLN A 1047 -40.59 5.36 -52.24
C GLN A 1047 -39.89 5.57 -50.89
N ASP A 1048 -40.56 5.30 -49.77
CA ASP A 1048 -39.98 5.37 -48.42
C ASP A 1048 -38.73 4.48 -48.30
N LEU A 1049 -38.77 3.28 -48.90
CA LEU A 1049 -37.66 2.33 -48.92
C LEU A 1049 -36.43 2.91 -49.64
N PHE A 1050 -36.61 3.45 -50.86
CA PHE A 1050 -35.49 4.03 -51.62
C PHE A 1050 -34.93 5.31 -51.01
N GLU A 1051 -35.76 6.12 -50.33
CA GLU A 1051 -35.30 7.32 -49.62
C GLU A 1051 -34.45 7.01 -48.38
N ARG A 1052 -34.66 5.85 -47.73
CA ARG A 1052 -33.91 5.44 -46.53
C ARG A 1052 -32.71 4.54 -46.79
N MET A 1053 -32.48 4.16 -48.04
CA MET A 1053 -31.36 3.32 -48.42
C MET A 1053 -30.00 4.01 -48.11
N PRO A 1054 -29.00 3.34 -47.52
CA PRO A 1054 -27.69 3.94 -47.23
C PRO A 1054 -27.00 4.47 -48.49
N GLU A 1055 -26.21 5.54 -48.41
CA GLU A 1055 -25.52 6.09 -49.60
C GLU A 1055 -24.35 5.22 -50.05
N GLU A 1056 -23.84 4.41 -49.13
CA GLU A 1056 -22.72 3.47 -49.28
C GLU A 1056 -23.15 2.16 -49.99
N ALA A 1057 -24.45 1.98 -50.25
CA ALA A 1057 -24.96 0.79 -50.92
C ALA A 1057 -24.49 0.71 -52.39
N SER A 1058 -23.95 -0.45 -52.77
CA SER A 1058 -23.43 -0.72 -54.12
C SER A 1058 -24.03 -2.00 -54.70
N SER A 1059 -23.84 -2.24 -56.00
CA SER A 1059 -24.37 -3.40 -56.73
C SER A 1059 -25.88 -3.60 -56.57
N LEU A 1060 -26.63 -2.51 -56.74
CA LEU A 1060 -28.08 -2.49 -56.64
C LEU A 1060 -28.71 -3.24 -57.82
N LYS A 1061 -29.67 -4.12 -57.53
CA LYS A 1061 -30.53 -4.81 -58.50
C LYS A 1061 -31.98 -4.77 -58.02
N ILE A 1062 -32.82 -4.02 -58.74
CA ILE A 1062 -34.20 -3.69 -58.36
C ILE A 1062 -35.13 -3.99 -59.53
N GLU A 1063 -36.23 -4.70 -59.26
CA GLU A 1063 -37.29 -5.03 -60.22
C GLU A 1063 -38.63 -5.06 -59.52
N ILE A 1064 -39.57 -4.16 -59.87
CA ILE A 1064 -40.87 -4.05 -59.19
C ILE A 1064 -41.97 -3.78 -60.23
N SER A 1065 -43.01 -4.61 -60.27
CA SER A 1065 -44.25 -4.43 -61.03
C SER A 1065 -45.36 -3.88 -60.14
N PHE A 1066 -46.24 -3.07 -60.71
CA PHE A 1066 -47.37 -2.42 -60.03
C PHE A 1066 -48.66 -2.57 -60.84
N GLN A 1067 -49.76 -2.91 -60.17
CA GLN A 1067 -51.10 -2.83 -60.74
C GLN A 1067 -51.65 -1.39 -60.60
N LYS A 1068 -52.26 -0.86 -61.66
CA LYS A 1068 -52.76 0.53 -61.71
C LYS A 1068 -54.09 0.76 -61.02
#